data_AF-A0A432WSB6-F1
#
_entry.id   AF-A0A432WSB6-F1
#
_cell.length_a   1.000
_cell.length_b   1.000
_cell.length_c   1.000
_cell.angle_alpha   90.00
_cell.angle_beta   90.00
_cell.angle_gamma   90.00
#
_symmetry.space_group_name_H-M   'P 1'
#
loop_
_entity.id
_entity.type
_entity.pdbx_description
1 polymer ?
#
loop_
_entity_poly.entity_id
_entity_poly.type
_entity_poly.pdbx_seq_one_letter_code
_entity_poly.pdbx_strand_id
1 'polypeptide(L)'
;MKNPILVGGMSSLCLLIAACSPNNESTSPAVSEETSQPRAILISIDSANERIMRDSLTREQVPSFYEVFEQGACTNGVQAAFPSLTAAGHAALWTGTYGNINNISGNNLHPLPRDQHTVLASASGYSPDNSSAEPIWISAGFAGLKAGGHHVTQAPGVPGFPSAVGERTPENEAARQRVIEGYSKENVVVMNGYNDQIQSDAMLRAADVSWENQPTWANLEQLNSERSPQFFSFSNNAGQFYGVVFGNDAYDHVAVNTAPDVNGATIAYAAEVERSPFANRPLARHFSDPLRVEHERGAVFLRLRLFEVAEDGRDFMLFHPPMHVIEVNHADARIAYENYVQGWFGNSATRMYSRGEFGAPFYDGGDGLAEARYMETAELETKLFNRGSQWFWDELGVELLVDYFPLGDSIDHTIKAFTYEGYPGFNADYAEQAHALRGAVWELVDHRLRHLMNLAQQDNAAVFVVGDHGMRTSWREFRPNVLLQQAGLQYLDNNGMIDLSRSKAASNTGNWITVNTTDFRGGTVAPEDKDAVIAEIVTALESLVDENGNRVLERVYVASEHPELGIGGPAGGDVYWAEAHGFRSGRAHRADGAIGSIRLWATHSHASTEPLMQTVTCAWGGGFEANRIPMSRQIDVAPTVAEYLGVPAPAQSVGTSLLDALKTINE
;
A
#
# COMPACT_ATOMS: atom_id res chain seq x y z
N MET A 1 68.58 21.00 46.43
CA MET A 1 69.10 21.96 47.43
C MET A 1 67.92 22.70 48.05
N LYS A 2 67.76 22.55 49.38
CA LYS A 2 66.98 23.31 50.39
C LYS A 2 65.47 23.64 50.18
N ASN A 3 64.63 22.72 50.67
CA ASN A 3 63.42 22.80 51.55
C ASN A 3 63.17 24.07 52.42
N PRO A 4 62.01 24.24 53.14
CA PRO A 4 60.63 23.67 52.99
C PRO A 4 59.39 24.52 53.51
N ILE A 5 58.15 24.04 53.23
CA ILE A 5 56.94 23.76 54.11
C ILE A 5 56.04 24.85 54.82
N LEU A 6 54.72 24.77 54.48
CA LEU A 6 53.40 24.72 55.20
C LEU A 6 52.82 25.78 56.22
N VAL A 7 51.53 26.10 55.96
CA VAL A 7 50.24 25.96 56.76
C VAL A 7 49.73 26.99 57.78
N GLY A 8 48.40 27.26 57.65
CA GLY A 8 47.38 27.43 58.73
C GLY A 8 46.96 28.89 58.99
N GLY A 9 45.72 29.29 59.26
CA GLY A 9 44.45 28.64 59.59
C GLY A 9 43.67 29.47 60.63
N MET A 10 42.33 29.43 60.57
CA MET A 10 41.29 29.83 61.55
C MET A 10 40.61 31.22 61.50
N SER A 11 39.27 31.11 61.42
CA SER A 11 38.21 32.11 61.48
C SER A 11 37.79 32.48 62.91
N SER A 12 37.15 33.65 63.08
CA SER A 12 36.10 33.86 64.07
C SER A 12 35.09 34.93 63.62
N LEU A 13 33.87 34.73 64.10
CA LEU A 13 32.57 35.18 63.61
C LEU A 13 32.04 36.37 64.45
N CYS A 14 31.36 37.35 63.84
CA CYS A 14 29.97 37.75 64.17
C CYS A 14 29.56 39.15 63.68
N LEU A 15 28.44 39.12 62.92
CA LEU A 15 27.41 40.10 62.56
C LEU A 15 27.32 41.45 63.29
N LEU A 16 26.97 42.50 62.52
CA LEU A 16 25.64 43.14 62.54
C LEU A 16 25.45 44.14 61.37
N ILE A 17 24.18 44.25 60.94
CA ILE A 17 23.65 44.74 59.66
C ILE A 17 23.14 46.19 59.77
N ALA A 18 23.27 46.99 58.70
CA ALA A 18 22.31 48.05 58.31
C ALA A 18 22.53 48.48 56.84
N ALA A 19 21.44 48.67 56.10
CA ALA A 19 21.35 48.72 54.63
C ALA A 19 20.83 50.07 54.06
N CYS A 20 20.69 50.10 52.71
CA CYS A 20 20.04 51.06 51.76
C CYS A 20 20.98 52.01 51.00
N SER A 21 20.96 52.21 49.67
CA SER A 21 20.29 51.69 48.43
C SER A 21 21.03 52.39 47.23
N PRO A 22 20.71 52.20 45.92
CA PRO A 22 20.23 51.03 45.17
C PRO A 22 21.18 50.65 43.99
N ASN A 23 21.13 49.41 43.50
CA ASN A 23 21.85 48.95 42.29
C ASN A 23 20.87 48.66 41.15
N ASN A 24 21.26 49.04 39.93
CA ASN A 24 20.59 48.75 38.66
C ASN A 24 20.48 47.23 38.42
N GLU A 25 19.26 46.74 38.21
CA GLU A 25 19.01 45.41 37.65
C GLU A 25 19.09 45.46 36.12
N SER A 26 19.98 44.63 35.58
CA SER A 26 20.02 44.25 34.16
C SER A 26 19.10 43.04 33.98
N THR A 27 17.94 43.24 33.37
CA THR A 27 17.05 42.17 32.91
C THR A 27 17.71 41.41 31.76
N SER A 28 18.06 40.13 31.97
CA SER A 28 18.35 39.18 30.89
C SER A 28 17.09 38.95 30.06
N PRO A 29 17.15 38.91 28.72
CA PRO A 29 16.00 38.52 27.91
C PRO A 29 15.70 37.05 28.14
N ALA A 30 14.44 36.74 28.44
CA ALA A 30 13.93 35.38 28.37
C ALA A 30 14.09 34.89 26.93
N VAL A 31 14.85 33.81 26.75
CA VAL A 31 14.84 33.05 25.50
C VAL A 31 13.46 32.41 25.44
N SER A 32 12.61 32.93 24.56
CA SER A 32 11.41 32.19 24.14
C SER A 32 11.91 30.90 23.49
N GLU A 33 11.56 29.75 24.07
CA GLU A 33 11.59 28.49 23.34
C GLU A 33 10.64 28.67 22.14
N GLU A 34 11.20 28.94 20.96
CA GLU A 34 10.46 28.78 19.71
C GLU A 34 10.13 27.29 19.63
N THR A 35 8.88 26.94 19.93
CA THR A 35 8.38 25.58 19.70
C THR A 35 8.48 25.30 18.21
N SER A 36 9.42 24.44 17.81
CA SER A 36 9.59 24.04 16.41
C SER A 36 8.29 23.49 15.85
N GLN A 37 7.93 23.87 14.63
CA GLN A 37 6.77 23.36 13.92
C GLN A 37 6.77 21.81 13.94
N PRO A 38 5.70 21.15 14.44
CA PRO A 38 5.65 19.70 14.48
C PRO A 38 5.78 19.09 13.08
N ARG A 39 6.54 18.00 12.97
CA ARG A 39 6.65 17.18 11.76
C ARG A 39 6.03 15.80 11.99
N ALA A 40 5.50 15.20 10.93
CA ALA A 40 4.87 13.87 10.99
C ALA A 40 5.16 13.02 9.74
N ILE A 41 5.35 11.72 9.97
CA ILE A 41 5.24 10.68 8.95
C ILE A 41 3.95 9.91 9.21
N LEU A 42 3.03 9.91 8.24
CA LEU A 42 1.82 9.08 8.23
C LEU A 42 2.06 7.92 7.27
N ILE A 43 2.25 6.71 7.80
CA ILE A 43 2.53 5.50 7.02
C ILE A 43 1.36 4.52 7.11
N SER A 44 0.77 4.19 5.96
CA SER A 44 -0.13 3.05 5.84
C SER A 44 0.66 1.78 5.54
N ILE A 45 0.62 0.82 6.46
CA ILE A 45 1.09 -0.55 6.24
C ILE A 45 -0.10 -1.38 5.77
N ASP A 46 -0.05 -1.89 4.54
CA ASP A 46 -1.13 -2.69 3.95
C ASP A 46 -1.36 -3.98 4.76
N SER A 47 -2.62 -4.33 4.99
CA SER A 47 -3.04 -5.52 5.76
C SER A 47 -2.56 -5.52 7.23
N ALA A 48 -2.21 -4.35 7.79
CA ALA A 48 -1.79 -4.25 9.18
C ALA A 48 -2.96 -4.45 10.16
N ASN A 49 -2.97 -5.59 10.84
CA ASN A 49 -3.90 -5.89 11.93
C ASN A 49 -3.09 -6.36 13.15
N GLU A 50 -3.14 -5.59 14.25
CA GLU A 50 -2.33 -5.85 15.45
C GLU A 50 -2.57 -7.26 16.00
N ARG A 51 -3.83 -7.73 16.04
CA ARG A 51 -4.15 -9.06 16.55
C ARG A 51 -3.53 -10.15 15.70
N ILE A 52 -3.71 -10.08 14.37
CA ILE A 52 -3.10 -11.04 13.44
C ILE A 52 -1.59 -11.04 13.61
N MET A 53 -0.95 -9.86 13.69
CA MET A 53 0.49 -9.76 13.90
C MET A 53 0.93 -10.43 15.20
N ARG A 54 0.31 -10.12 16.34
CA ARG A 54 0.65 -10.71 17.64
C ARG A 54 0.39 -12.21 17.70
N ASP A 55 -0.64 -12.70 17.02
CA ASP A 55 -1.00 -14.11 16.98
C ASP A 55 -0.04 -14.93 16.09
N SER A 56 0.71 -14.29 15.18
CA SER A 56 1.48 -15.00 14.14
C SER A 56 2.94 -14.57 13.94
N LEU A 57 3.40 -13.51 14.62
CA LEU A 57 4.76 -12.97 14.55
C LEU A 57 5.33 -12.77 15.95
N THR A 58 6.60 -13.10 16.12
CA THR A 58 7.30 -12.89 17.39
C THR A 58 7.86 -11.48 17.51
N ARG A 59 8.22 -11.07 18.74
CA ARG A 59 8.87 -9.79 18.98
C ARG A 59 10.22 -9.67 18.27
N GLU A 60 10.92 -10.78 18.10
CA GLU A 60 12.22 -10.83 17.42
C GLU A 60 12.09 -10.60 15.91
N GLN A 61 10.97 -11.03 15.31
CA GLN A 61 10.70 -10.84 13.89
C GLN A 61 10.26 -9.40 13.57
N VAL A 62 9.43 -8.80 14.43
CA VAL A 62 8.87 -7.46 14.19
C VAL A 62 9.04 -6.52 15.39
N PRO A 63 10.29 -6.27 15.85
CA PRO A 63 10.54 -5.53 17.09
C PRO A 63 10.02 -4.09 17.06
N SER A 64 10.03 -3.43 15.91
CA SER A 64 9.56 -2.05 15.74
C SER A 64 8.05 -1.95 15.84
N PHE A 65 7.31 -2.94 15.32
CA PHE A 65 5.87 -3.01 15.54
C PHE A 65 5.52 -3.22 17.03
N TYR A 66 6.20 -4.15 17.72
CA TYR A 66 5.99 -4.33 19.16
C TYR A 66 6.35 -3.08 19.96
N GLU A 67 7.41 -2.36 19.58
CA GLU A 67 7.76 -1.07 20.19
C GLU A 67 6.62 -0.05 20.02
N VAL A 68 6.11 0.13 18.80
CA VAL A 68 4.98 1.04 18.53
C VAL A 68 3.75 0.65 19.34
N PHE A 69 3.38 -0.63 19.37
CA PHE A 69 2.15 -1.07 20.04
C PHE A 69 2.19 -1.00 21.58
N GLU A 70 3.39 -0.97 22.17
CA GLU A 70 3.58 -1.03 23.62
C GLU A 70 4.07 0.30 24.21
N GLN A 71 4.77 1.10 23.41
CA GLN A 71 5.37 2.36 23.84
C GLN A 71 4.76 3.58 23.14
N GLY A 72 3.99 3.38 22.07
CA GLY A 72 3.23 4.44 21.41
C GLY A 72 1.82 4.66 22.02
N ALA A 73 1.16 5.71 21.55
CA ALA A 73 -0.24 5.96 21.82
C ALA A 73 -1.10 5.28 20.74
N CYS A 74 -1.86 4.24 21.11
CA CYS A 74 -2.60 3.40 20.17
C CYS A 74 -4.09 3.36 20.49
N THR A 75 -4.89 3.02 19.49
CA THR A 75 -6.27 2.59 19.70
C THR A 75 -6.34 1.08 19.91
N ASN A 76 -7.38 0.57 20.58
CA ASN A 76 -7.57 -0.89 20.76
C ASN A 76 -7.95 -1.64 19.47
N GLY A 77 -8.03 -0.95 18.35
CA GLY A 77 -8.42 -1.45 17.04
C GLY A 77 -9.01 -0.31 16.22
N VAL A 78 -9.12 -0.53 14.91
CA VAL A 78 -9.69 0.45 13.99
C VAL A 78 -10.68 -0.24 13.08
N GLN A 79 -11.90 0.30 13.02
CA GLN A 79 -12.89 -0.13 12.03
C GLN A 79 -12.48 0.37 10.64
N ALA A 80 -12.26 -0.58 9.72
CA ALA A 80 -11.93 -0.29 8.32
C ALA A 80 -13.11 0.31 7.54
N ALA A 81 -12.85 0.81 6.34
CA ALA A 81 -13.89 1.08 5.34
C ALA A 81 -14.66 -0.20 5.01
N PHE A 82 -15.92 -0.07 4.57
CA PHE A 82 -16.74 -1.19 4.14
C PHE A 82 -17.13 -1.01 2.68
N PRO A 83 -16.81 -1.95 1.76
CA PRO A 83 -15.94 -3.13 1.89
C PRO A 83 -14.51 -2.78 2.35
N SER A 84 -13.87 -3.65 3.14
CA SER A 84 -12.49 -3.48 3.63
C SER A 84 -11.47 -3.70 2.52
N LEU A 85 -11.34 -2.71 1.63
CA LEU A 85 -10.52 -2.74 0.42
C LEU A 85 -9.52 -1.59 0.43
N THR A 86 -8.30 -1.84 -0.05
CA THR A 86 -7.16 -0.90 -0.11
C THR A 86 -7.56 0.51 -0.57
N ALA A 87 -8.16 0.65 -1.76
CA ALA A 87 -8.48 1.96 -2.31
C ALA A 87 -9.49 2.75 -1.45
N ALA A 88 -10.48 2.06 -0.87
CA ALA A 88 -11.47 2.68 0.00
C ALA A 88 -10.88 3.02 1.38
N GLY A 89 -10.06 2.13 1.93
CA GLY A 89 -9.35 2.34 3.19
C GLY A 89 -8.39 3.52 3.11
N HIS A 90 -7.54 3.57 2.07
CA HIS A 90 -6.65 4.70 1.82
C HIS A 90 -7.39 6.01 1.60
N ALA A 91 -8.44 6.03 0.76
CA ALA A 91 -9.25 7.23 0.59
C ALA A 91 -9.83 7.72 1.93
N ALA A 92 -10.23 6.81 2.82
CA ALA A 92 -10.68 7.15 4.16
C ALA A 92 -9.57 7.73 5.05
N LEU A 93 -8.38 7.14 5.03
CA LEU A 93 -7.21 7.62 5.78
C LEU A 93 -6.78 9.03 5.33
N TRP A 94 -6.76 9.29 4.03
CA TRP A 94 -6.24 10.56 3.48
C TRP A 94 -7.23 11.71 3.58
N THR A 95 -8.53 11.44 3.55
CA THR A 95 -9.59 12.46 3.47
C THR A 95 -10.40 12.61 4.76
N GLY A 96 -10.37 11.59 5.63
CA GLY A 96 -11.22 11.55 6.83
C GLY A 96 -12.71 11.38 6.52
N THR A 97 -13.04 10.70 5.43
CA THR A 97 -14.42 10.41 5.01
C THR A 97 -14.53 9.00 4.40
N TYR A 98 -15.70 8.38 4.43
CA TYR A 98 -15.91 7.08 3.80
C TYR A 98 -16.42 7.20 2.35
N GLY A 99 -16.55 6.05 1.68
CA GLY A 99 -16.94 5.91 0.27
C GLY A 99 -18.27 6.58 -0.10
N ASN A 100 -19.19 6.75 0.86
CA ASN A 100 -20.44 7.47 0.64
C ASN A 100 -20.27 8.99 0.48
N ILE A 101 -19.12 9.55 0.89
CA ILE A 101 -18.80 10.98 0.80
C ILE A 101 -17.66 11.23 -0.19
N ASN A 102 -16.55 10.48 -0.11
CA ASN A 102 -15.42 10.65 -1.04
C ASN A 102 -15.61 9.90 -2.37
N ASN A 103 -16.70 9.16 -2.55
CA ASN A 103 -17.01 8.36 -3.74
C ASN A 103 -16.03 7.23 -4.08
N ILE A 104 -15.06 6.91 -3.21
CA ILE A 104 -14.17 5.75 -3.35
C ILE A 104 -14.70 4.59 -2.51
N SER A 105 -15.71 3.90 -3.03
CA SER A 105 -16.43 2.83 -2.31
C SER A 105 -15.76 1.44 -2.39
N GLY A 106 -14.63 1.30 -3.08
CA GLY A 106 -13.89 0.04 -3.21
C GLY A 106 -12.80 0.10 -4.28
N ASN A 107 -12.00 -0.97 -4.43
CA ASN A 107 -10.95 -1.07 -5.46
C ASN A 107 -11.51 -0.96 -6.89
N ASN A 108 -12.76 -1.40 -7.08
CA ASN A 108 -13.57 -1.12 -8.25
C ASN A 108 -14.91 -0.55 -7.76
N LEU A 109 -15.49 0.37 -8.50
CA LEU A 109 -16.71 1.08 -8.11
C LEU A 109 -17.50 1.58 -9.32
N HIS A 110 -18.70 2.11 -9.10
CA HIS A 110 -19.49 2.71 -10.19
C HIS A 110 -18.86 4.03 -10.65
N PRO A 111 -18.53 4.19 -11.95
CA PRO A 111 -18.15 5.49 -12.48
C PRO A 111 -19.32 6.48 -12.38
N LEU A 112 -18.99 7.75 -12.14
CA LEU A 112 -19.96 8.84 -12.02
C LEU A 112 -19.79 9.85 -13.16
N PRO A 113 -20.88 10.49 -13.63
CA PRO A 113 -22.25 10.42 -13.10
C PRO A 113 -23.06 9.23 -13.66
N ARG A 114 -24.04 8.74 -12.89
CA ARG A 114 -24.79 7.51 -13.19
C ARG A 114 -25.57 7.57 -14.50
N ASP A 115 -26.08 8.72 -14.90
CA ASP A 115 -26.83 8.89 -16.15
C ASP A 115 -25.98 8.71 -17.42
N GLN A 116 -24.66 8.68 -17.27
CA GLN A 116 -23.71 8.41 -18.35
C GLN A 116 -23.21 6.97 -18.38
N HIS A 117 -23.47 6.19 -17.32
CA HIS A 117 -22.90 4.86 -17.12
C HIS A 117 -23.97 3.81 -16.76
N THR A 118 -23.79 2.59 -17.24
CA THR A 118 -24.71 1.49 -16.85
C THR A 118 -24.34 0.99 -15.44
N VAL A 119 -25.26 0.29 -14.77
CA VAL A 119 -24.98 -0.33 -13.46
C VAL A 119 -23.88 -1.42 -13.48
N LEU A 120 -23.44 -1.84 -14.67
CA LEU A 120 -22.31 -2.78 -14.85
C LEU A 120 -21.00 -2.06 -15.18
N ALA A 121 -21.03 -0.75 -15.42
CA ALA A 121 -19.82 0.02 -15.62
C ALA A 121 -18.97 -0.02 -14.34
N SER A 122 -17.66 0.01 -14.52
CA SER A 122 -16.70 -0.07 -13.43
C SER A 122 -15.56 0.91 -13.71
N ALA A 123 -15.18 1.65 -12.68
CA ALA A 123 -13.95 2.45 -12.64
C ALA A 123 -13.03 1.92 -11.53
N SER A 124 -11.74 2.20 -11.67
CA SER A 124 -10.73 1.90 -10.65
C SER A 124 -10.89 2.85 -9.48
N GLY A 125 -11.01 2.32 -8.26
CA GLY A 125 -11.01 3.14 -7.04
C GLY A 125 -9.65 3.77 -6.73
N TYR A 126 -8.57 3.29 -7.36
CA TYR A 126 -7.25 3.90 -7.25
C TYR A 126 -7.11 5.18 -8.08
N SER A 127 -8.02 5.40 -9.05
CA SER A 127 -8.07 6.65 -9.82
C SER A 127 -8.74 7.77 -9.00
N PRO A 128 -8.25 9.02 -9.10
CA PRO A 128 -8.90 10.17 -8.50
C PRO A 128 -10.19 10.61 -9.23
N ASP A 129 -10.47 10.11 -10.44
CA ASP A 129 -11.57 10.63 -11.28
C ASP A 129 -12.93 10.60 -10.59
N ASN A 130 -13.17 9.60 -9.75
CA ASN A 130 -14.41 9.50 -8.98
C ASN A 130 -14.36 10.24 -7.65
N SER A 131 -13.17 10.57 -7.14
CA SER A 131 -12.98 11.13 -5.79
C SER A 131 -13.65 12.49 -5.64
N SER A 132 -14.31 12.70 -4.51
CA SER A 132 -15.03 13.94 -4.15
C SER A 132 -14.61 14.51 -2.80
N ALA A 133 -13.40 14.19 -2.34
CA ALA A 133 -12.83 14.77 -1.13
C ALA A 133 -11.37 15.18 -1.35
N GLU A 134 -10.97 16.27 -0.71
CA GLU A 134 -9.57 16.69 -0.71
C GLU A 134 -8.75 15.83 0.26
N PRO A 135 -7.51 15.45 -0.10
CA PRO A 135 -6.62 14.73 0.80
C PRO A 135 -5.83 15.68 1.72
N ILE A 136 -5.33 15.15 2.84
CA ILE A 136 -4.64 15.92 3.90
C ILE A 136 -3.44 16.73 3.42
N TRP A 137 -2.67 16.24 2.43
CA TRP A 137 -1.51 16.98 1.91
C TRP A 137 -1.89 18.30 1.23
N ILE A 138 -3.12 18.41 0.69
CA ILE A 138 -3.63 19.67 0.15
C ILE A 138 -3.92 20.66 1.29
N SER A 139 -4.54 20.18 2.38
CA SER A 139 -4.83 21.02 3.56
C SER A 139 -3.54 21.53 4.21
N ALA A 140 -2.55 20.66 4.38
CA ALA A 140 -1.22 21.02 4.87
C ALA A 140 -0.53 22.06 3.96
N GLY A 141 -0.58 21.87 2.64
CA GLY A 141 -0.04 22.80 1.66
C GLY A 141 -0.67 24.20 1.73
N PHE A 142 -1.99 24.30 1.89
CA PHE A 142 -2.68 25.58 2.08
C PHE A 142 -2.36 26.25 3.42
N ALA A 143 -2.03 25.48 4.46
CA ALA A 143 -1.56 25.99 5.73
C ALA A 143 -0.07 26.41 5.70
N GLY A 144 0.62 26.22 4.58
CA GLY A 144 2.01 26.63 4.39
C GLY A 144 3.05 25.56 4.71
N LEU A 145 2.63 24.35 5.10
CA LEU A 145 3.56 23.25 5.39
C LEU A 145 4.07 22.61 4.11
N LYS A 146 5.31 22.11 4.14
CA LYS A 146 5.84 21.23 3.10
C LYS A 146 5.21 19.84 3.23
N ALA A 147 4.37 19.45 2.28
CA ALA A 147 3.69 18.17 2.28
C ALA A 147 4.22 17.26 1.17
N GLY A 148 4.57 16.03 1.55
CA GLY A 148 4.99 14.93 0.69
C GLY A 148 3.95 13.83 0.64
N GLY A 149 3.71 13.26 -0.54
CA GLY A 149 3.00 11.98 -0.68
C GLY A 149 3.81 10.99 -1.51
N HIS A 150 4.29 9.94 -0.87
CA HIS A 150 5.15 8.91 -1.45
C HIS A 150 4.31 7.67 -1.79
N HIS A 151 4.01 7.52 -3.08
CA HIS A 151 3.25 6.41 -3.65
C HIS A 151 1.85 6.21 -3.05
N VAL A 152 1.20 7.33 -2.68
CA VAL A 152 -0.17 7.35 -2.15
C VAL A 152 -1.20 7.17 -3.26
N THR A 153 -2.29 6.47 -2.97
CA THR A 153 -3.38 6.23 -3.92
C THR A 153 -4.16 7.50 -4.26
N GLN A 154 -4.86 7.52 -5.39
CA GLN A 154 -5.62 8.67 -5.90
C GLN A 154 -4.80 9.96 -6.08
N ALA A 155 -3.47 9.86 -6.12
CA ALA A 155 -2.55 10.95 -6.43
C ALA A 155 -1.65 10.54 -7.62
N PRO A 156 -0.94 11.49 -8.26
CA PRO A 156 -1.08 12.95 -8.15
C PRO A 156 -2.24 13.53 -8.98
N GLY A 157 -3.10 12.70 -9.56
CA GLY A 157 -4.24 13.17 -10.35
C GLY A 157 -5.24 13.97 -9.50
N VAL A 158 -5.93 14.91 -10.16
CA VAL A 158 -6.90 15.80 -9.52
C VAL A 158 -8.22 15.05 -9.27
N PRO A 159 -8.73 15.01 -8.02
CA PRO A 159 -10.07 14.48 -7.72
C PRO A 159 -11.16 15.05 -8.63
N GLY A 160 -12.03 14.20 -9.14
CA GLY A 160 -13.01 14.63 -10.15
C GLY A 160 -14.21 15.41 -9.62
N PHE A 161 -14.54 15.29 -8.33
CA PHE A 161 -15.76 15.83 -7.70
C PHE A 161 -17.03 15.66 -8.56
N PRO A 162 -17.33 14.45 -9.07
CA PRO A 162 -18.49 14.25 -9.93
C PRO A 162 -19.80 14.41 -9.13
N SER A 163 -20.85 14.86 -9.81
CA SER A 163 -22.22 14.72 -9.30
C SER A 163 -22.67 13.26 -9.39
N ALA A 164 -23.64 12.86 -8.57
CA ALA A 164 -24.23 11.51 -8.68
C ALA A 164 -24.92 11.30 -10.04
N VAL A 165 -25.60 12.33 -10.54
CA VAL A 165 -26.31 12.38 -11.82
C VAL A 165 -26.07 13.77 -12.42
N GLY A 166 -25.88 13.85 -13.73
CA GLY A 166 -25.71 15.11 -14.46
C GLY A 166 -24.35 15.78 -14.27
N GLU A 167 -24.28 17.07 -14.59
CA GLU A 167 -23.05 17.86 -14.54
C GLU A 167 -22.62 18.19 -13.10
N ARG A 168 -21.33 18.53 -12.91
CA ARG A 168 -20.82 19.00 -11.60
C ARG A 168 -21.58 20.25 -11.16
N THR A 169 -21.92 20.31 -9.87
CA THR A 169 -22.45 21.56 -9.28
C THR A 169 -21.35 22.62 -9.15
N PRO A 170 -21.72 23.91 -9.00
CA PRO A 170 -20.75 24.97 -8.72
C PRO A 170 -19.89 24.70 -7.48
N GLU A 171 -20.45 24.09 -6.44
CA GLU A 171 -19.74 23.71 -5.21
C GLU A 171 -18.70 22.61 -5.47
N ASN A 172 -19.08 21.58 -6.24
CA ASN A 172 -18.18 20.51 -6.64
C ASN A 172 -17.02 21.05 -7.49
N GLU A 173 -17.31 21.94 -8.45
CA GLU A 173 -16.27 22.56 -9.26
C GLU A 173 -15.37 23.47 -8.42
N ALA A 174 -15.91 24.23 -7.46
CA ALA A 174 -15.10 25.05 -6.56
C ALA A 174 -14.16 24.19 -5.68
N ALA A 175 -14.65 23.07 -5.14
CA ALA A 175 -13.84 22.12 -4.39
C ALA A 175 -12.74 21.49 -5.27
N ARG A 176 -13.07 21.14 -6.51
CA ARG A 176 -12.10 20.65 -7.49
C ARG A 176 -11.02 21.69 -7.81
N GLN A 177 -11.39 22.94 -8.04
CA GLN A 177 -10.45 24.04 -8.30
C GLN A 177 -9.49 24.28 -7.12
N ARG A 178 -9.99 24.20 -5.89
CA ARG A 178 -9.16 24.27 -4.69
C ARG A 178 -8.07 23.19 -4.69
N VAL A 179 -8.40 21.94 -5.07
CA VAL A 179 -7.38 20.87 -5.12
C VAL A 179 -6.39 21.09 -6.26
N ILE A 180 -6.83 21.59 -7.43
CA ILE A 180 -5.93 21.98 -8.53
C ILE A 180 -4.94 23.04 -8.07
N GLU A 181 -5.41 24.08 -7.40
CA GLU A 181 -4.56 25.12 -6.82
C GLU A 181 -3.58 24.54 -5.80
N GLY A 182 -4.04 23.61 -4.95
CA GLY A 182 -3.21 22.92 -3.97
C GLY A 182 -2.06 22.14 -4.59
N TYR A 183 -2.34 21.35 -5.64
CA TYR A 183 -1.30 20.62 -6.38
C TYR A 183 -0.34 21.51 -7.15
N SER A 184 -0.71 22.76 -7.45
CA SER A 184 0.18 23.72 -8.11
C SER A 184 1.20 24.36 -7.16
N LYS A 185 1.03 24.21 -5.84
CA LYS A 185 1.90 24.86 -4.85
C LYS A 185 3.24 24.16 -4.75
N GLU A 186 4.33 24.93 -4.76
CA GLU A 186 5.71 24.41 -4.66
C GLU A 186 5.98 23.61 -3.37
N ASN A 187 5.22 23.85 -2.31
CA ASN A 187 5.33 23.13 -1.03
C ASN A 187 4.51 21.82 -0.98
N VAL A 188 3.89 21.38 -2.08
CA VAL A 188 3.14 20.12 -2.14
C VAL A 188 3.78 19.23 -3.21
N VAL A 189 4.49 18.18 -2.81
CA VAL A 189 5.09 17.21 -3.74
C VAL A 189 4.46 15.86 -3.52
N VAL A 190 3.74 15.34 -4.51
CA VAL A 190 2.97 14.10 -4.38
C VAL A 190 3.22 13.25 -5.61
N MET A 191 3.43 11.96 -5.40
CA MET A 191 3.77 11.05 -6.46
C MET A 191 3.11 9.69 -6.32
N ASN A 192 2.97 9.00 -7.46
CA ASN A 192 2.46 7.65 -7.53
C ASN A 192 3.13 6.91 -8.69
N GLY A 193 3.73 5.75 -8.39
CA GLY A 193 4.36 4.91 -9.40
C GLY A 193 3.43 3.81 -9.92
N TYR A 194 2.31 3.51 -9.27
CA TYR A 194 1.37 2.47 -9.69
C TYR A 194 0.58 2.83 -10.95
N ASN A 195 0.38 4.13 -11.22
CA ASN A 195 -0.47 4.60 -12.32
C ASN A 195 0.11 4.27 -13.71
N ASP A 196 1.45 4.24 -13.83
CA ASP A 196 2.12 4.08 -15.11
C ASP A 196 3.19 2.96 -15.08
N GLN A 197 2.71 1.72 -15.06
CA GLN A 197 3.55 0.54 -15.26
C GLN A 197 3.75 0.30 -16.76
N ILE A 198 4.98 0.51 -17.25
CA ILE A 198 5.36 0.27 -18.64
C ILE A 198 5.52 -1.23 -18.89
N GLN A 199 6.23 -1.91 -18.00
CA GLN A 199 6.60 -3.31 -18.14
C GLN A 199 6.40 -4.07 -16.82
N SER A 200 5.81 -5.26 -16.89
CA SER A 200 5.74 -6.19 -15.75
C SER A 200 7.08 -6.85 -15.47
N ASP A 201 7.24 -7.36 -14.26
CA ASP A 201 8.32 -8.28 -13.90
C ASP A 201 8.35 -9.51 -14.82
N ALA A 202 9.55 -10.05 -15.02
CA ALA A 202 9.74 -11.25 -15.83
C ALA A 202 10.99 -12.03 -15.41
N MET A 203 10.94 -13.34 -15.65
CA MET A 203 12.09 -14.25 -15.57
C MET A 203 12.50 -14.61 -16.99
N LEU A 204 13.55 -13.99 -17.50
CA LEU A 204 14.07 -14.28 -18.84
C LEU A 204 14.87 -15.59 -18.82
N ARG A 205 14.60 -16.44 -19.80
CA ARG A 205 15.29 -17.71 -20.09
C ARG A 205 15.72 -17.78 -21.56
N ALA A 206 16.38 -18.86 -21.94
CA ALA A 206 16.79 -19.09 -23.33
C ALA A 206 15.65 -18.95 -24.36
N ALA A 207 14.41 -19.28 -23.97
CA ALA A 207 13.24 -19.22 -24.85
C ALA A 207 12.67 -17.79 -25.02
N ASP A 208 13.03 -16.86 -24.14
CA ASP A 208 12.50 -15.50 -24.12
C ASP A 208 13.40 -14.50 -24.85
N VAL A 209 14.54 -14.98 -25.37
CA VAL A 209 15.55 -14.15 -26.03
C VAL A 209 15.89 -14.67 -27.43
N SER A 210 16.40 -13.77 -28.26
CA SER A 210 16.96 -14.10 -29.57
C SER A 210 18.47 -14.23 -29.46
N TRP A 211 19.01 -15.44 -29.61
CA TRP A 211 20.46 -15.69 -29.61
C TRP A 211 21.11 -15.19 -30.90
N GLU A 212 22.23 -14.48 -30.77
CA GLU A 212 22.92 -13.82 -31.87
C GLU A 212 24.30 -14.42 -32.09
N ASN A 213 24.60 -14.83 -33.33
CA ASN A 213 25.82 -15.60 -33.58
C ASN A 213 27.09 -14.74 -33.68
N GLN A 214 27.02 -13.45 -34.04
CA GLN A 214 28.16 -12.51 -34.11
C GLN A 214 27.68 -11.04 -34.18
N PRO A 215 27.12 -10.46 -33.11
CA PRO A 215 26.78 -9.04 -33.15
C PRO A 215 28.03 -8.16 -33.04
N THR A 216 27.98 -7.00 -33.68
CA THR A 216 28.98 -5.95 -33.52
C THR A 216 28.79 -5.29 -32.15
N TRP A 217 29.33 -5.90 -31.10
CA TRP A 217 29.39 -5.28 -29.77
C TRP A 217 30.64 -4.43 -29.65
N ALA A 218 30.45 -3.18 -29.25
CA ALA A 218 31.55 -2.28 -28.94
C ALA A 218 32.11 -2.55 -27.53
N ASN A 219 33.42 -2.36 -27.37
CA ASN A 219 34.13 -2.40 -26.08
C ASN A 219 34.09 -3.75 -25.33
N LEU A 220 33.99 -4.87 -26.04
CA LEU A 220 33.92 -6.22 -25.44
C LEU A 220 35.13 -6.57 -24.55
N GLU A 221 36.29 -6.03 -24.86
CA GLU A 221 37.51 -6.24 -24.08
C GLU A 221 37.36 -5.79 -22.62
N GLN A 222 36.43 -4.87 -22.32
CA GLN A 222 36.17 -4.42 -20.95
C GLN A 222 35.53 -5.50 -20.06
N LEU A 223 34.90 -6.51 -20.64
CA LEU A 223 34.30 -7.62 -19.90
C LEU A 223 35.37 -8.54 -19.28
N ASN A 224 36.62 -8.49 -19.76
CA ASN A 224 37.73 -9.34 -19.30
C ASN A 224 37.38 -10.86 -19.26
N SER A 225 36.62 -11.33 -20.25
CA SER A 225 36.14 -12.72 -20.33
C SER A 225 37.18 -13.64 -20.97
N GLU A 226 37.53 -14.74 -20.30
CA GLU A 226 38.33 -15.82 -20.89
C GLU A 226 37.50 -16.80 -21.72
N ARG A 227 36.20 -16.94 -21.41
CA ARG A 227 35.25 -17.69 -22.26
C ARG A 227 34.78 -16.85 -23.43
N SER A 228 34.45 -17.53 -24.54
CA SER A 228 33.80 -16.93 -25.71
C SER A 228 32.40 -16.42 -25.33
N PRO A 229 32.15 -15.09 -25.33
CA PRO A 229 30.86 -14.57 -24.89
C PRO A 229 29.69 -15.08 -25.75
N GLN A 230 28.52 -15.31 -25.13
CA GLN A 230 27.28 -15.62 -25.83
C GLN A 230 26.40 -14.37 -25.89
N PHE A 231 25.84 -14.08 -27.06
CA PHE A 231 25.10 -12.85 -27.29
C PHE A 231 23.62 -13.12 -27.46
N PHE A 232 22.78 -12.23 -26.94
CA PHE A 232 21.34 -12.30 -27.12
C PHE A 232 20.72 -10.91 -27.18
N SER A 233 19.48 -10.84 -27.64
CA SER A 233 18.65 -9.65 -27.54
C SER A 233 17.22 -10.00 -27.12
N PHE A 234 16.54 -9.04 -26.51
CA PHE A 234 15.13 -9.15 -26.15
C PHE A 234 14.48 -7.78 -26.19
N SER A 235 13.16 -7.75 -26.39
CA SER A 235 12.38 -6.53 -26.33
C SER A 235 11.24 -6.70 -25.35
N ASN A 236 10.85 -5.59 -24.74
CA ASN A 236 9.68 -5.50 -23.90
C ASN A 236 9.02 -4.14 -24.12
N ASN A 237 8.01 -3.79 -23.34
CA ASN A 237 7.29 -2.52 -23.53
C ASN A 237 8.16 -1.27 -23.27
N ALA A 238 9.27 -1.40 -22.53
CA ALA A 238 10.19 -0.28 -22.27
C ALA A 238 11.18 -0.04 -23.42
N GLY A 239 11.45 -1.04 -24.25
CA GLY A 239 12.35 -0.90 -25.41
C GLY A 239 13.06 -2.18 -25.84
N GLN A 240 14.09 -1.99 -26.65
CA GLN A 240 14.99 -3.04 -27.13
C GLN A 240 16.23 -3.11 -26.24
N PHE A 241 16.65 -4.34 -25.93
CA PHE A 241 17.82 -4.63 -25.12
C PHE A 241 18.74 -5.63 -25.82
N TYR A 242 20.02 -5.52 -25.52
CA TYR A 242 21.09 -6.40 -26.00
C TYR A 242 21.85 -6.91 -24.78
N GLY A 243 22.11 -8.21 -24.75
CA GLY A 243 22.82 -8.86 -23.66
C GLY A 243 24.03 -9.69 -24.09
N VAL A 244 24.99 -9.83 -23.18
CA VAL A 244 26.15 -10.72 -23.31
C VAL A 244 26.27 -11.57 -22.06
N VAL A 245 26.30 -12.89 -22.23
CA VAL A 245 26.70 -13.85 -21.18
C VAL A 245 28.20 -14.07 -21.27
N PHE A 246 28.92 -13.92 -20.17
CA PHE A 246 30.38 -13.98 -20.13
C PHE A 246 30.90 -14.52 -18.79
N GLY A 247 32.21 -14.77 -18.71
CA GLY A 247 32.90 -15.23 -17.51
C GLY A 247 34.23 -15.90 -17.81
N ASN A 248 34.94 -16.32 -16.76
CA ASN A 248 36.29 -16.88 -16.86
C ASN A 248 36.28 -18.40 -16.68
N ASP A 249 36.20 -18.88 -15.45
CA ASP A 249 36.16 -20.32 -15.16
C ASP A 249 34.80 -20.94 -15.54
N ALA A 250 33.72 -20.18 -15.42
CA ALA A 250 32.35 -20.51 -15.79
C ALA A 250 31.66 -19.29 -16.44
N TYR A 251 30.52 -19.50 -17.10
CA TYR A 251 29.63 -18.38 -17.41
C TYR A 251 28.86 -18.02 -16.14
N ASP A 252 29.05 -16.80 -15.66
CA ASP A 252 28.53 -16.34 -14.39
C ASP A 252 28.12 -14.86 -14.41
N HIS A 253 28.31 -14.14 -15.53
CA HIS A 253 27.90 -12.76 -15.67
C HIS A 253 27.02 -12.53 -16.88
N VAL A 254 26.11 -11.57 -16.76
CA VAL A 254 25.30 -11.06 -17.87
C VAL A 254 25.37 -9.54 -17.89
N ALA A 255 25.89 -8.97 -18.97
CA ALA A 255 25.82 -7.53 -19.24
C ALA A 255 24.62 -7.23 -20.13
N VAL A 256 23.81 -6.21 -19.82
CA VAL A 256 22.67 -5.77 -20.65
C VAL A 256 22.71 -4.26 -20.86
N ASN A 257 22.41 -3.83 -22.08
CA ASN A 257 22.33 -2.42 -22.44
C ASN A 257 21.25 -2.18 -23.51
N THR A 258 20.89 -0.92 -23.78
CA THR A 258 19.93 -0.51 -24.83
C THR A 258 20.56 -0.44 -26.23
N ALA A 259 21.89 -0.58 -26.30
CA ALA A 259 22.68 -0.72 -27.52
C ALA A 259 23.72 -1.84 -27.34
N PRO A 260 24.24 -2.46 -28.41
CA PRO A 260 25.30 -3.47 -28.31
C PRO A 260 26.66 -2.82 -27.99
N ASP A 261 26.80 -2.30 -26.76
CA ASP A 261 28.00 -1.66 -26.22
C ASP A 261 28.13 -2.01 -24.74
N VAL A 262 29.33 -2.38 -24.31
CA VAL A 262 29.64 -2.63 -22.89
C VAL A 262 29.62 -1.33 -22.08
N ASN A 263 29.94 -0.18 -22.70
CA ASN A 263 29.90 1.10 -22.00
C ASN A 263 28.47 1.44 -21.56
N GLY A 264 28.29 1.62 -20.24
CA GLY A 264 26.99 1.93 -19.64
C GLY A 264 26.07 0.71 -19.49
N ALA A 265 26.54 -0.50 -19.80
CA ALA A 265 25.77 -1.72 -19.55
C ALA A 265 25.58 -1.93 -18.04
N THR A 266 24.39 -2.41 -17.66
CA THR A 266 24.19 -2.99 -16.33
C THR A 266 24.70 -4.42 -16.32
N ILE A 267 25.42 -4.81 -15.26
CA ILE A 267 26.02 -6.14 -15.15
C ILE A 267 25.41 -6.86 -13.95
N ALA A 268 24.76 -7.99 -14.22
CA ALA A 268 24.35 -8.96 -13.21
C ALA A 268 25.35 -10.10 -13.15
N TYR A 269 25.45 -10.71 -11.97
CA TYR A 269 26.31 -11.87 -11.73
C TYR A 269 25.52 -12.98 -11.04
N ALA A 270 25.88 -14.22 -11.34
CA ALA A 270 25.33 -15.41 -10.72
C ALA A 270 25.88 -15.49 -9.30
N ALA A 271 24.96 -15.60 -8.36
CA ALA A 271 25.27 -15.71 -6.94
C ALA A 271 24.27 -16.66 -6.30
N GLU A 272 24.74 -17.40 -5.30
CA GLU A 272 23.84 -18.19 -4.44
C GLU A 272 22.73 -17.30 -3.90
N VAL A 273 21.55 -17.89 -3.70
CA VAL A 273 20.40 -17.16 -3.19
C VAL A 273 20.69 -16.65 -1.78
N GLU A 274 20.33 -15.39 -1.52
CA GLU A 274 20.57 -14.78 -0.22
C GLU A 274 19.70 -15.44 0.86
N ARG A 275 20.34 -15.86 1.95
CA ARG A 275 19.68 -16.48 3.13
C ARG A 275 20.17 -15.89 4.45
N SER A 276 21.08 -14.92 4.40
CA SER A 276 21.64 -14.30 5.58
C SER A 276 20.63 -13.35 6.24
N PRO A 277 20.58 -13.27 7.58
CA PRO A 277 19.72 -12.32 8.29
C PRO A 277 19.89 -10.87 7.82
N PHE A 278 18.81 -10.09 7.85
CA PHE A 278 18.78 -8.71 7.33
C PHE A 278 19.55 -7.70 8.19
N ALA A 279 19.58 -7.90 9.52
CA ALA A 279 20.03 -6.90 10.50
C ALA A 279 21.46 -6.36 10.30
N ASN A 280 22.35 -7.10 9.62
CA ASN A 280 23.77 -6.77 9.51
C ASN A 280 24.28 -6.63 8.07
N ARG A 281 23.39 -6.38 7.09
CA ARG A 281 23.80 -6.25 5.68
C ARG A 281 22.93 -5.27 4.89
N PRO A 282 23.47 -4.72 3.78
CA PRO A 282 22.63 -4.06 2.78
C PRO A 282 21.59 -5.02 2.21
N LEU A 283 20.40 -4.49 1.92
CA LEU A 283 19.34 -5.22 1.21
C LEU A 283 19.67 -5.33 -0.30
N ALA A 284 19.20 -6.41 -0.92
CA ALA A 284 19.26 -6.68 -2.36
C ALA A 284 20.69 -6.61 -2.94
N ARG A 285 21.64 -7.35 -2.36
CA ARG A 285 23.09 -7.29 -2.71
C ARG A 285 23.43 -7.89 -4.07
N HIS A 286 22.57 -8.77 -4.59
CA HIS A 286 22.81 -9.51 -5.82
C HIS A 286 22.08 -8.92 -7.04
N PHE A 287 21.38 -7.80 -6.85
CA PHE A 287 20.85 -7.02 -7.97
C PHE A 287 21.94 -6.14 -8.57
N SER A 288 21.90 -6.01 -9.89
CA SER A 288 22.77 -5.10 -10.62
C SER A 288 22.47 -3.62 -10.31
N ASP A 289 23.41 -2.76 -10.69
CA ASP A 289 23.18 -1.32 -10.77
C ASP A 289 22.07 -1.01 -11.80
N PRO A 290 21.30 0.06 -11.61
CA PRO A 290 20.17 0.36 -12.49
C PRO A 290 20.66 0.85 -13.86
N LEU A 291 20.09 0.31 -14.93
CA LEU A 291 20.19 0.87 -16.27
C LEU A 291 19.00 1.81 -16.50
N ARG A 292 19.27 3.11 -16.65
CA ARG A 292 18.24 4.08 -17.03
C ARG A 292 17.87 3.88 -18.50
N VAL A 293 16.58 3.80 -18.79
CA VAL A 293 16.00 3.63 -20.13
C VAL A 293 15.04 4.79 -20.38
N GLU A 294 15.30 5.55 -21.44
CA GLU A 294 14.41 6.63 -21.85
C GLU A 294 13.22 6.06 -22.64
N HIS A 295 12.01 6.32 -22.16
CA HIS A 295 10.76 5.92 -22.80
C HIS A 295 9.91 7.17 -23.08
N GLU A 296 9.02 7.11 -24.08
CA GLU A 296 8.23 8.28 -24.52
C GLU A 296 7.37 8.91 -23.40
N ARG A 297 6.99 8.10 -22.40
CA ARG A 297 6.20 8.52 -21.22
C ARG A 297 7.07 9.03 -20.05
N GLY A 298 8.37 8.77 -20.04
CA GLY A 298 9.26 9.09 -18.93
C GLY A 298 10.40 8.08 -18.81
N ALA A 299 11.36 8.33 -17.92
CA ALA A 299 12.45 7.39 -17.71
C ALA A 299 12.01 6.22 -16.85
N VAL A 300 12.47 5.03 -17.22
CA VAL A 300 12.33 3.80 -16.43
C VAL A 300 13.69 3.21 -16.13
N PHE A 301 13.76 2.24 -15.22
CA PHE A 301 15.03 1.68 -14.76
C PHE A 301 14.99 0.15 -14.78
N LEU A 302 15.89 -0.46 -15.54
CA LEU A 302 16.11 -1.90 -15.54
C LEU A 302 17.12 -2.26 -14.44
N ARG A 303 16.77 -3.23 -13.59
CA ARG A 303 17.70 -3.91 -12.68
C ARG A 303 17.61 -5.40 -12.92
N LEU A 304 18.72 -6.09 -12.73
CA LEU A 304 18.83 -7.50 -13.08
C LEU A 304 19.28 -8.33 -11.88
N ARG A 305 18.69 -9.51 -11.71
CA ARG A 305 19.18 -10.56 -10.82
C ARG A 305 19.36 -11.84 -11.62
N LEU A 306 20.61 -12.28 -11.71
CA LEU A 306 20.98 -13.52 -12.40
C LEU A 306 21.05 -14.67 -11.39
N PHE A 307 20.05 -15.55 -11.37
CA PHE A 307 19.99 -16.66 -10.41
C PHE A 307 20.83 -17.86 -10.85
N GLU A 308 20.78 -18.20 -12.14
CA GLU A 308 21.45 -19.37 -12.71
C GLU A 308 21.92 -19.07 -14.12
N VAL A 309 23.01 -19.74 -14.53
CA VAL A 309 23.52 -19.77 -15.90
C VAL A 309 23.92 -21.22 -16.21
N ALA A 310 23.55 -21.72 -17.38
CA ALA A 310 23.98 -23.03 -17.86
C ALA A 310 25.47 -23.06 -18.19
N GLU A 311 26.09 -24.24 -18.11
CA GLU A 311 27.53 -24.42 -18.34
C GLU A 311 28.01 -23.95 -19.72
N ASP A 312 27.14 -24.00 -20.73
CA ASP A 312 27.40 -23.55 -22.09
C ASP A 312 27.07 -22.06 -22.35
N GLY A 313 26.50 -21.38 -21.34
CA GLY A 313 26.11 -19.97 -21.41
C GLY A 313 24.87 -19.70 -22.29
N ARG A 314 24.12 -20.74 -22.68
CA ARG A 314 22.98 -20.64 -23.61
C ARG A 314 21.61 -20.83 -22.95
N ASP A 315 21.59 -20.87 -21.62
CA ASP A 315 20.37 -20.75 -20.82
C ASP A 315 20.71 -20.08 -19.48
N PHE A 316 19.73 -19.41 -18.91
CA PHE A 316 19.88 -18.66 -17.67
C PHE A 316 18.53 -18.42 -17.00
N MET A 317 18.59 -17.97 -15.74
CA MET A 317 17.45 -17.41 -15.01
C MET A 317 17.77 -15.96 -14.66
N LEU A 318 17.34 -15.04 -15.53
CA LEU A 318 17.61 -13.61 -15.39
C LEU A 318 16.31 -12.85 -15.08
N PHE A 319 16.15 -12.47 -13.82
CA PHE A 319 14.99 -11.72 -13.36
C PHE A 319 15.18 -10.22 -13.55
N HIS A 320 14.11 -9.54 -13.94
CA HIS A 320 13.98 -8.09 -13.78
C HIS A 320 12.66 -7.72 -13.09
N PRO A 321 12.64 -6.70 -12.21
CA PRO A 321 11.42 -6.21 -11.59
C PRO A 321 10.56 -5.42 -12.61
N PRO A 322 9.35 -5.00 -12.22
CA PRO A 322 8.53 -4.12 -13.05
C PRO A 322 9.22 -2.78 -13.29
N MET A 323 8.88 -2.14 -14.41
CA MET A 323 9.40 -0.83 -14.81
C MET A 323 8.27 0.19 -14.82
N HIS A 324 8.40 1.22 -13.99
CA HIS A 324 7.39 2.25 -13.80
C HIS A 324 7.93 3.63 -14.20
N VAL A 325 7.04 4.43 -14.79
CA VAL A 325 7.21 5.89 -14.79
C VAL A 325 6.56 6.41 -13.52
N ILE A 326 7.27 7.29 -12.80
CA ILE A 326 6.73 7.88 -11.58
C ILE A 326 5.97 9.15 -11.96
N GLU A 327 4.66 9.14 -11.76
CA GLU A 327 3.85 10.35 -11.90
C GLU A 327 4.08 11.24 -10.67
N VAL A 328 4.37 12.52 -10.90
CA VAL A 328 4.56 13.54 -9.86
C VAL A 328 3.87 14.81 -10.32
N ASN A 329 3.28 15.56 -9.38
CA ASN A 329 2.65 16.85 -9.70
C ASN A 329 3.65 17.95 -10.13
N HIS A 330 4.96 17.75 -9.87
CA HIS A 330 6.03 18.67 -10.27
C HIS A 330 7.14 17.95 -11.05
N ALA A 331 7.50 18.49 -12.22
CA ALA A 331 8.43 17.85 -13.15
C ALA A 331 9.89 17.85 -12.67
N ASP A 332 10.31 18.92 -11.99
CA ASP A 332 11.63 19.04 -11.35
C ASP A 332 11.77 18.05 -10.18
N ALA A 333 10.73 17.94 -9.34
CA ALA A 333 10.66 16.94 -8.28
C ALA A 333 10.75 15.51 -8.84
N ARG A 334 10.06 15.22 -9.97
CA ARG A 334 10.19 13.93 -10.66
C ARG A 334 11.64 13.64 -11.07
N ILE A 335 12.31 14.57 -11.73
CA ILE A 335 13.70 14.39 -12.19
C ILE A 335 14.64 14.17 -10.99
N ALA A 336 14.48 14.95 -9.92
CA ALA A 336 15.27 14.80 -8.71
C ALA A 336 15.04 13.44 -8.04
N TYR A 337 13.80 13.00 -7.92
CA TYR A 337 13.43 11.68 -7.39
C TYR A 337 14.02 10.55 -8.24
N GLU A 338 13.86 10.60 -9.56
CA GLU A 338 14.42 9.61 -10.49
C GLU A 338 15.93 9.48 -10.36
N ASN A 339 16.64 10.61 -10.24
CA ASN A 339 18.09 10.62 -10.08
C ASN A 339 18.53 10.05 -8.72
N TYR A 340 17.75 10.29 -7.67
CA TYR A 340 18.05 9.82 -6.33
C TYR A 340 17.70 8.34 -6.14
N VAL A 341 16.47 7.93 -6.47
CA VAL A 341 15.96 6.57 -6.19
C VAL A 341 16.40 5.58 -7.26
N GLN A 342 16.50 6.03 -8.53
CA GLN A 342 16.92 5.24 -9.68
C GLN A 342 16.05 4.00 -9.90
N GLY A 343 14.75 4.25 -10.05
CA GLY A 343 13.71 3.26 -10.24
C GLY A 343 12.91 2.97 -8.98
N TRP A 344 11.65 2.62 -9.15
CA TRP A 344 10.77 2.15 -8.09
C TRP A 344 9.73 1.20 -8.70
N PHE A 345 9.26 0.25 -7.92
CA PHE A 345 8.14 -0.62 -8.27
C PHE A 345 7.37 -0.96 -6.99
N GLY A 346 6.06 -1.16 -7.15
CA GLY A 346 5.14 -1.14 -6.01
C GLY A 346 4.73 -2.50 -5.48
N ASN A 347 5.31 -3.60 -5.94
CA ASN A 347 5.08 -4.92 -5.34
C ASN A 347 6.31 -5.79 -5.61
N SER A 348 6.72 -6.58 -4.63
CA SER A 348 7.58 -7.75 -4.85
C SER A 348 6.95 -8.73 -5.84
N ALA A 349 7.76 -9.66 -6.36
CA ALA A 349 7.37 -10.58 -7.43
C ALA A 349 6.46 -11.74 -6.94
N THR A 350 5.53 -11.46 -6.03
CA THR A 350 4.68 -12.46 -5.37
C THR A 350 3.83 -13.25 -6.37
N ARG A 351 3.36 -12.61 -7.45
CA ARG A 351 2.60 -13.31 -8.50
C ARG A 351 3.46 -14.34 -9.23
N MET A 352 4.68 -13.98 -9.60
CA MET A 352 5.65 -14.90 -10.22
C MET A 352 6.00 -16.05 -9.27
N TYR A 353 6.23 -15.75 -7.99
CA TYR A 353 6.39 -16.77 -6.94
C TYR A 353 5.20 -17.72 -6.89
N SER A 354 3.99 -17.20 -6.84
CA SER A 354 2.77 -18.00 -6.71
C SER A 354 2.49 -18.94 -7.91
N ARG A 355 3.13 -18.64 -9.06
CA ARG A 355 3.09 -19.39 -10.32
C ARG A 355 4.27 -20.35 -10.52
N GLY A 356 5.21 -20.38 -9.58
CA GLY A 356 6.38 -21.24 -9.62
C GLY A 356 7.51 -20.77 -10.55
N GLU A 357 7.52 -19.50 -10.94
CA GLU A 357 8.54 -18.97 -11.87
C GLU A 357 9.95 -18.91 -11.25
N PHE A 358 10.03 -18.86 -9.91
CA PHE A 358 11.27 -18.98 -9.15
C PHE A 358 11.67 -20.43 -8.83
N GLY A 359 10.88 -21.42 -9.23
CA GLY A 359 10.95 -22.81 -8.78
C GLY A 359 9.64 -23.22 -8.09
N ALA A 360 9.51 -24.49 -7.70
CA ALA A 360 8.32 -24.98 -7.00
C ALA A 360 8.17 -24.28 -5.63
N PRO A 361 7.04 -23.65 -5.31
CA PRO A 361 6.74 -23.17 -3.96
C PRO A 361 6.54 -24.33 -2.98
N PHE A 362 6.62 -24.08 -1.68
CA PHE A 362 6.47 -25.12 -0.65
C PHE A 362 5.17 -25.94 -0.77
N TYR A 363 4.05 -25.28 -1.11
CA TYR A 363 2.75 -25.93 -1.25
C TYR A 363 2.61 -26.74 -2.56
N ASP A 364 3.61 -26.67 -3.45
CA ASP A 364 3.76 -27.50 -4.65
C ASP A 364 4.98 -28.43 -4.54
N GLY A 365 5.46 -28.71 -3.32
CA GLY A 365 6.56 -29.65 -3.06
C GLY A 365 7.98 -29.04 -3.17
N GLY A 366 8.08 -27.71 -3.15
CA GLY A 366 9.34 -26.98 -3.10
C GLY A 366 10.15 -27.21 -1.82
N ASP A 367 11.45 -26.93 -1.89
CA ASP A 367 12.43 -27.09 -0.81
C ASP A 367 12.82 -25.77 -0.13
N GLY A 368 12.10 -24.67 -0.42
CA GLY A 368 12.42 -23.33 0.06
C GLY A 368 13.30 -22.50 -0.89
N LEU A 369 13.72 -23.03 -2.06
CA LEU A 369 14.49 -22.25 -3.04
C LEU A 369 13.65 -21.14 -3.69
N ALA A 370 12.39 -21.42 -4.04
CA ALA A 370 11.50 -20.44 -4.66
C ALA A 370 11.23 -19.26 -3.72
N GLU A 371 11.03 -19.55 -2.44
CA GLU A 371 10.84 -18.59 -1.35
C GLU A 371 12.07 -17.72 -1.17
N ALA A 372 13.27 -18.31 -1.12
CA ALA A 372 14.51 -17.55 -0.97
C ALA A 372 14.75 -16.61 -2.16
N ARG A 373 14.44 -17.03 -3.39
CA ARG A 373 14.55 -16.18 -4.59
C ARG A 373 13.53 -15.04 -4.58
N TYR A 374 12.30 -15.33 -4.16
CA TYR A 374 11.27 -14.32 -3.96
C TYR A 374 11.71 -13.26 -2.94
N MET A 375 12.33 -13.67 -1.83
CA MET A 375 12.78 -12.76 -0.78
C MET A 375 13.74 -11.68 -1.30
N GLU A 376 14.63 -12.00 -2.24
CA GLU A 376 15.52 -11.00 -2.83
C GLU A 376 14.74 -9.89 -3.56
N THR A 377 13.56 -10.19 -4.13
CA THR A 377 12.69 -9.19 -4.77
C THR A 377 12.03 -8.28 -3.74
N ALA A 378 11.62 -8.83 -2.59
CA ALA A 378 11.07 -8.07 -1.46
C ALA A 378 12.13 -7.18 -0.79
N GLU A 379 13.39 -7.63 -0.74
CA GLU A 379 14.51 -6.81 -0.30
C GLU A 379 14.72 -5.59 -1.20
N LEU A 380 14.66 -5.79 -2.52
CA LEU A 380 14.83 -4.69 -3.47
C LEU A 380 13.70 -3.68 -3.35
N GLU A 381 12.46 -4.15 -3.24
CA GLU A 381 11.29 -3.30 -2.98
C GLU A 381 11.53 -2.44 -1.72
N THR A 382 11.82 -3.08 -0.58
CA THR A 382 12.05 -2.40 0.70
C THR A 382 13.16 -1.36 0.62
N LYS A 383 14.26 -1.70 -0.07
CA LYS A 383 15.39 -0.78 -0.31
C LYS A 383 14.96 0.46 -1.08
N LEU A 384 14.18 0.32 -2.16
CA LEU A 384 13.75 1.43 -3.00
C LEU A 384 12.71 2.31 -2.29
N PHE A 385 11.78 1.72 -1.54
CA PHE A 385 10.86 2.49 -0.69
C PHE A 385 11.59 3.30 0.39
N ASN A 386 12.61 2.74 1.04
CA ASN A 386 13.43 3.48 2.01
C ASN A 386 14.19 4.64 1.36
N ARG A 387 14.74 4.45 0.15
CA ARG A 387 15.37 5.55 -0.59
C ARG A 387 14.37 6.66 -0.91
N GLY A 388 13.16 6.31 -1.32
CA GLY A 388 12.12 7.28 -1.65
C GLY A 388 11.67 8.11 -0.46
N SER A 389 11.39 7.49 0.69
CA SER A 389 11.05 8.23 1.91
C SER A 389 12.20 9.09 2.44
N GLN A 390 13.44 8.60 2.36
CA GLN A 390 14.63 9.37 2.73
C GLN A 390 14.75 10.64 1.89
N TRP A 391 14.52 10.54 0.58
CA TRP A 391 14.55 11.70 -0.32
C TRP A 391 13.50 12.76 0.07
N PHE A 392 12.27 12.34 0.33
CA PHE A 392 11.23 13.26 0.82
C PHE A 392 11.64 13.92 2.14
N TRP A 393 12.18 13.13 3.06
CA TRP A 393 12.47 13.59 4.42
C TRP A 393 13.67 14.53 4.49
N ASP A 394 14.78 14.18 3.84
CA ASP A 394 16.05 14.92 3.93
C ASP A 394 16.21 15.97 2.84
N GLU A 395 15.93 15.62 1.59
CA GLU A 395 16.22 16.50 0.44
C GLU A 395 15.12 17.55 0.26
N LEU A 396 13.85 17.15 0.40
CA LEU A 396 12.73 18.11 0.36
C LEU A 396 12.47 18.77 1.72
N GLY A 397 12.81 18.10 2.82
CA GLY A 397 12.56 18.60 4.17
C GLY A 397 11.08 18.73 4.47
N VAL A 398 10.27 17.72 4.11
CA VAL A 398 8.81 17.77 4.31
C VAL A 398 8.44 17.76 5.79
N GLU A 399 7.38 18.48 6.13
CA GLU A 399 6.80 18.55 7.47
C GLU A 399 5.67 17.53 7.66
N LEU A 400 4.99 17.15 6.57
CA LEU A 400 4.12 15.99 6.52
C LEU A 400 4.58 15.07 5.40
N LEU A 401 4.95 13.83 5.72
CA LEU A 401 5.13 12.76 4.74
C LEU A 401 3.98 11.77 4.86
N VAL A 402 3.16 11.64 3.82
CA VAL A 402 2.19 10.55 3.70
C VAL A 402 2.81 9.45 2.84
N ASP A 403 2.78 8.22 3.35
CA ASP A 403 3.53 7.10 2.79
C ASP A 403 2.70 5.81 2.85
N TYR A 404 3.04 4.85 2.01
CA TYR A 404 2.34 3.57 1.88
C TYR A 404 3.34 2.43 1.67
N PHE A 405 3.07 1.26 2.24
CA PHE A 405 3.89 0.07 2.02
C PHE A 405 3.06 -1.22 1.86
N PRO A 406 3.17 -1.92 0.70
CA PRO A 406 2.28 -3.02 0.28
C PRO A 406 2.75 -4.43 0.68
N LEU A 407 4.00 -4.59 1.09
CA LEU A 407 4.69 -5.88 1.07
C LEU A 407 4.00 -6.97 1.92
N GLY A 408 3.47 -6.60 3.10
CA GLY A 408 2.78 -7.51 4.00
C GLY A 408 1.50 -8.10 3.38
N ASP A 409 0.66 -7.27 2.77
CA ASP A 409 -0.56 -7.70 2.07
C ASP A 409 -0.25 -8.61 0.88
N SER A 410 0.72 -8.18 0.06
CA SER A 410 1.12 -8.88 -1.17
C SER A 410 1.41 -10.36 -0.90
N ILE A 411 2.23 -10.67 0.12
CA ILE A 411 2.52 -12.06 0.46
C ILE A 411 1.37 -12.75 1.20
N ASP A 412 0.69 -12.05 2.13
CA ASP A 412 -0.33 -12.66 2.98
C ASP A 412 -1.51 -13.18 2.14
N HIS A 413 -1.86 -12.51 1.04
CA HIS A 413 -2.79 -13.03 0.04
C HIS A 413 -2.49 -14.47 -0.41
N THR A 414 -1.20 -14.78 -0.61
CA THR A 414 -0.74 -16.07 -1.13
C THR A 414 -0.61 -17.11 -0.03
N ILE A 415 -0.03 -16.74 1.14
CA ILE A 415 0.42 -17.74 2.12
C ILE A 415 -0.37 -17.76 3.42
N LYS A 416 -1.03 -16.66 3.82
CA LYS A 416 -1.72 -16.58 5.11
C LYS A 416 -2.85 -17.61 5.22
N ALA A 417 -3.42 -17.99 4.09
CA ALA A 417 -4.47 -18.99 4.04
C ALA A 417 -4.03 -20.37 4.57
N PHE A 418 -2.74 -20.72 4.42
CA PHE A 418 -2.18 -21.98 4.88
C PHE A 418 -1.98 -22.04 6.40
N THR A 419 -2.01 -20.89 7.09
CA THR A 419 -1.82 -20.83 8.56
C THR A 419 -3.12 -21.03 9.34
N TYR A 420 -4.26 -21.23 8.67
CA TYR A 420 -5.56 -21.34 9.33
C TYR A 420 -5.96 -22.80 9.56
N GLU A 421 -5.87 -23.27 10.80
CA GLU A 421 -6.19 -24.65 11.21
C GLU A 421 -7.63 -25.09 10.90
N GLY A 422 -8.57 -24.13 10.84
CA GLY A 422 -9.97 -24.43 10.55
C GLY A 422 -10.26 -24.71 9.07
N TYR A 423 -9.28 -24.66 8.18
CA TYR A 423 -9.44 -25.04 6.78
C TYR A 423 -9.54 -26.58 6.67
N PRO A 424 -10.57 -27.15 6.00
CA PRO A 424 -10.73 -28.60 5.90
C PRO A 424 -9.54 -29.36 5.27
N GLY A 425 -8.73 -28.69 4.45
CA GLY A 425 -7.50 -29.24 3.86
C GLY A 425 -6.23 -28.81 4.57
N PHE A 426 -6.30 -28.43 5.85
CA PHE A 426 -5.14 -27.99 6.63
C PHE A 426 -4.00 -29.02 6.61
N ASN A 427 -2.78 -28.53 6.48
CA ASN A 427 -1.56 -29.30 6.50
C ASN A 427 -0.55 -28.58 7.40
N ALA A 428 -0.10 -29.25 8.47
CA ALA A 428 0.80 -28.67 9.47
C ALA A 428 2.17 -28.28 8.89
N ASP A 429 2.72 -29.09 7.98
CA ASP A 429 4.01 -28.83 7.34
C ASP A 429 3.93 -27.59 6.42
N TYR A 430 2.79 -27.40 5.75
CA TYR A 430 2.54 -26.19 4.96
C TYR A 430 2.31 -24.98 5.85
N ALA A 431 1.64 -25.14 6.99
CA ALA A 431 1.46 -24.06 7.95
C ALA A 431 2.80 -23.59 8.52
N GLU A 432 3.69 -24.51 8.92
CA GLU A 432 5.03 -24.17 9.42
C GLU A 432 5.85 -23.39 8.39
N GLN A 433 5.86 -23.84 7.14
CA GLN A 433 6.56 -23.15 6.04
C GLN A 433 5.94 -21.79 5.71
N ALA A 434 4.61 -21.68 5.75
CA ALA A 434 3.91 -20.41 5.59
C ALA A 434 4.24 -19.44 6.73
N HIS A 435 4.28 -19.90 7.99
CA HIS A 435 4.70 -19.08 9.13
C HIS A 435 6.16 -18.61 9.00
N ALA A 436 7.06 -19.47 8.55
CA ALA A 436 8.47 -19.12 8.34
C ALA A 436 8.64 -18.04 7.25
N LEU A 437 8.01 -18.23 6.09
CA LEU A 437 8.07 -17.24 5.01
C LEU A 437 7.39 -15.93 5.41
N ARG A 438 6.22 -16.01 6.05
CA ARG A 438 5.52 -14.83 6.55
C ARG A 438 6.39 -14.06 7.53
N GLY A 439 7.02 -14.74 8.48
CA GLY A 439 7.98 -14.14 9.41
C GLY A 439 9.10 -13.38 8.69
N ALA A 440 9.75 -14.03 7.72
CA ALA A 440 10.84 -13.42 6.95
C ALA A 440 10.40 -12.20 6.12
N VAL A 441 9.20 -12.21 5.55
CA VAL A 441 8.67 -11.02 4.84
C VAL A 441 8.30 -9.90 5.80
N TRP A 442 7.66 -10.22 6.92
CA TRP A 442 7.29 -9.21 7.91
C TRP A 442 8.51 -8.62 8.64
N GLU A 443 9.64 -9.32 8.72
CA GLU A 443 10.93 -8.72 9.11
C GLU A 443 11.33 -7.58 8.16
N LEU A 444 11.11 -7.69 6.84
CA LEU A 444 11.35 -6.59 5.89
C LEU A 444 10.37 -5.43 6.08
N VAL A 445 9.11 -5.73 6.41
CA VAL A 445 8.11 -4.71 6.78
C VAL A 445 8.53 -3.99 8.06
N ASP A 446 9.09 -4.69 9.04
CA ASP A 446 9.65 -4.08 10.25
C ASP A 446 10.88 -3.23 9.94
N HIS A 447 11.78 -3.69 9.07
CA HIS A 447 12.92 -2.91 8.57
C HIS A 447 12.47 -1.58 7.93
N ARG A 448 11.37 -1.61 7.18
CA ARG A 448 10.73 -0.42 6.61
C ARG A 448 10.23 0.52 7.72
N LEU A 449 9.47 0.00 8.68
CA LEU A 449 8.96 0.80 9.80
C LEU A 449 10.09 1.41 10.64
N ARG A 450 11.12 0.62 10.97
CA ARG A 450 12.32 1.09 11.69
C ARG A 450 13.01 2.23 10.97
N HIS A 451 13.15 2.14 9.64
CA HIS A 451 13.75 3.21 8.85
C HIS A 451 12.96 4.52 9.03
N LEU A 452 11.64 4.50 8.90
CA LEU A 452 10.80 5.68 9.10
C LEU A 452 10.85 6.22 10.54
N MET A 453 10.84 5.34 11.55
CA MET A 453 11.03 5.73 12.96
C MET A 453 12.36 6.44 13.17
N ASN A 454 13.45 5.95 12.57
CA ASN A 454 14.76 6.58 12.67
C ASN A 454 14.81 7.96 11.99
N LEU A 455 14.10 8.17 10.88
CA LEU A 455 13.96 9.49 10.25
C LEU A 455 13.23 10.45 11.18
N ALA A 456 12.07 10.04 11.69
CA ALA A 456 11.27 10.88 12.56
C ALA A 456 12.00 11.22 13.87
N GLN A 457 12.71 10.26 14.47
CA GLN A 457 13.42 10.45 15.72
C GLN A 457 14.53 11.50 15.61
N GLN A 458 15.24 11.57 14.48
CA GLN A 458 16.32 12.56 14.26
C GLN A 458 15.80 14.00 14.29
N ASP A 459 14.53 14.20 13.96
CA ASP A 459 13.87 15.52 13.89
C ASP A 459 12.81 15.73 14.98
N ASN A 460 12.76 14.85 16.00
CA ASN A 460 11.73 14.87 17.04
C ASN A 460 10.29 14.89 16.47
N ALA A 461 10.07 14.20 15.35
CA ALA A 461 8.79 14.08 14.65
C ALA A 461 7.96 12.90 15.17
N ALA A 462 6.66 12.89 14.87
CA ALA A 462 5.78 11.75 15.13
C ALA A 462 5.72 10.81 13.92
N VAL A 463 5.57 9.51 14.19
CA VAL A 463 5.19 8.50 13.21
C VAL A 463 3.78 8.01 13.55
N PHE A 464 2.84 8.24 12.64
CA PHE A 464 1.50 7.65 12.69
C PHE A 464 1.50 6.37 11.87
N VAL A 465 1.46 5.23 12.55
CA VAL A 465 1.36 3.90 11.93
C VAL A 465 -0.12 3.54 11.81
N VAL A 466 -0.59 3.44 10.58
CA VAL A 466 -1.97 3.11 10.24
C VAL A 466 -2.03 1.94 9.25
N GLY A 467 -3.23 1.44 8.98
CA GLY A 467 -3.47 0.52 7.88
C GLY A 467 -4.88 0.67 7.28
N ASP A 468 -5.10 -0.03 6.19
CA ASP A 468 -6.28 0.04 5.32
C ASP A 468 -7.28 -1.10 5.56
N HIS A 469 -6.81 -2.30 5.90
CA HIS A 469 -7.63 -3.44 6.33
C HIS A 469 -6.79 -4.49 7.05
N GLY A 470 -7.45 -5.58 7.48
CA GLY A 470 -6.80 -6.85 7.81
C GLY A 470 -7.02 -7.91 6.72
N MET A 471 -6.95 -9.20 7.07
CA MET A 471 -6.98 -10.30 6.10
C MET A 471 -7.51 -11.59 6.74
N ARG A 472 -8.33 -12.38 6.01
CA ARG A 472 -8.79 -13.70 6.48
C ARG A 472 -8.77 -14.78 5.40
N THR A 473 -8.76 -16.03 5.83
CA THR A 473 -8.66 -17.20 4.94
C THR A 473 -10.00 -17.51 4.26
N SER A 474 -9.93 -17.88 2.97
CA SER A 474 -11.05 -18.28 2.13
C SER A 474 -10.72 -19.50 1.27
N TRP A 475 -11.64 -20.45 1.17
CA TRP A 475 -11.57 -21.63 0.28
C TRP A 475 -12.89 -21.88 -0.48
N ARG A 476 -13.90 -21.04 -0.22
CA ARG A 476 -15.18 -21.00 -0.93
C ARG A 476 -15.45 -19.60 -1.44
N GLU A 477 -16.34 -19.50 -2.42
CA GLU A 477 -16.76 -18.26 -3.03
C GLU A 477 -18.29 -18.18 -3.12
N PHE A 478 -18.83 -17.04 -2.66
CA PHE A 478 -20.18 -16.58 -2.93
C PHE A 478 -20.22 -15.75 -4.23
N ARG A 479 -21.20 -16.04 -5.08
CA ARG A 479 -21.36 -15.44 -6.42
C ARG A 479 -22.70 -14.68 -6.50
N PRO A 480 -22.77 -13.41 -6.07
CA PRO A 480 -24.02 -12.64 -6.02
C PRO A 480 -24.77 -12.56 -7.35
N ASN A 481 -24.09 -12.47 -8.49
CA ASN A 481 -24.77 -12.42 -9.79
C ASN A 481 -25.52 -13.71 -10.11
N VAL A 482 -24.97 -14.87 -9.76
CA VAL A 482 -25.66 -16.16 -9.96
C VAL A 482 -26.86 -16.29 -9.02
N LEU A 483 -26.74 -15.80 -7.77
CA LEU A 483 -27.87 -15.74 -6.85
C LEU A 483 -29.01 -14.86 -7.39
N LEU A 484 -28.69 -13.68 -7.93
CA LEU A 484 -29.68 -12.80 -8.55
C LEU A 484 -30.41 -13.47 -9.72
N GLN A 485 -29.72 -14.28 -10.51
CA GLN A 485 -30.34 -15.07 -11.58
C GLN A 485 -31.31 -16.12 -11.04
N GLN A 486 -30.91 -16.83 -9.98
CA GLN A 486 -31.77 -17.83 -9.33
C GLN A 486 -33.02 -17.20 -8.70
N ALA A 487 -32.91 -15.97 -8.20
CA ALA A 487 -34.01 -15.20 -7.66
C ALA A 487 -34.91 -14.54 -8.73
N GLY A 488 -34.57 -14.64 -10.02
CA GLY A 488 -35.32 -13.98 -11.09
C GLY A 488 -35.12 -12.45 -11.16
N LEU A 489 -34.07 -11.93 -10.52
CA LEU A 489 -33.73 -10.51 -10.47
C LEU A 489 -32.71 -10.09 -11.54
N GLN A 490 -32.01 -11.07 -12.13
CA GLN A 490 -31.01 -10.87 -13.17
C GLN A 490 -31.19 -11.90 -14.29
N TYR A 491 -30.94 -11.49 -15.53
CA TYR A 491 -31.04 -12.35 -16.71
C TYR A 491 -29.79 -12.22 -17.57
N LEU A 492 -29.46 -13.29 -18.29
CA LEU A 492 -28.39 -13.29 -19.29
C LEU A 492 -28.96 -13.17 -20.70
N ASP A 493 -28.20 -12.56 -21.61
CA ASP A 493 -28.46 -12.52 -23.04
C ASP A 493 -28.00 -13.82 -23.73
N ASN A 494 -28.18 -13.91 -25.05
CA ASN A 494 -27.78 -15.08 -25.84
C ASN A 494 -26.26 -15.32 -25.87
N ASN A 495 -25.45 -14.32 -25.52
CA ASN A 495 -24.00 -14.44 -25.43
C ASN A 495 -23.54 -14.86 -24.03
N GLY A 496 -24.46 -14.98 -23.07
CA GLY A 496 -24.18 -15.26 -21.65
C GLY A 496 -23.71 -14.03 -20.85
N MET A 497 -23.94 -12.82 -21.36
CA MET A 497 -23.66 -11.57 -20.64
C MET A 497 -24.92 -11.10 -19.90
N ILE A 498 -24.77 -10.31 -18.83
CA ILE A 498 -25.92 -9.79 -18.09
C ILE A 498 -26.74 -8.83 -18.98
N ASP A 499 -28.02 -9.14 -19.17
CA ASP A 499 -28.98 -8.35 -19.94
C ASP A 499 -29.66 -7.30 -19.04
N LEU A 500 -29.15 -6.07 -19.09
CA LEU A 500 -29.64 -4.96 -18.28
C LEU A 500 -31.05 -4.47 -18.66
N SER A 501 -31.54 -4.79 -19.87
CA SER A 501 -32.91 -4.41 -20.27
C SER A 501 -33.99 -5.21 -19.54
N ARG A 502 -33.59 -6.34 -18.93
CA ARG A 502 -34.49 -7.26 -18.20
C ARG A 502 -34.09 -7.44 -16.74
N SER A 503 -32.85 -7.14 -16.39
CA SER A 503 -32.33 -7.31 -15.03
C SER A 503 -32.69 -6.11 -14.15
N LYS A 504 -33.23 -6.39 -12.96
CA LYS A 504 -33.55 -5.40 -11.93
C LYS A 504 -32.33 -5.02 -11.08
N ALA A 505 -31.33 -5.87 -10.98
CA ALA A 505 -30.14 -5.64 -10.15
C ALA A 505 -28.88 -6.34 -10.66
N ALA A 506 -27.72 -5.84 -10.26
CA ALA A 506 -26.43 -6.44 -10.58
C ALA A 506 -25.38 -6.23 -9.49
N SER A 507 -24.40 -7.14 -9.43
CA SER A 507 -23.18 -6.99 -8.65
C SER A 507 -21.99 -6.85 -9.58
N ASN A 508 -21.61 -5.61 -9.93
CA ASN A 508 -20.52 -5.34 -10.86
C ASN A 508 -19.14 -5.65 -10.24
N THR A 509 -18.95 -5.32 -8.96
CA THR A 509 -17.68 -5.50 -8.24
C THR A 509 -17.56 -6.85 -7.55
N GLY A 510 -18.70 -7.48 -7.22
CA GLY A 510 -18.75 -8.66 -6.37
C GLY A 510 -18.79 -8.35 -4.87
N ASN A 511 -18.75 -7.09 -4.44
CA ASN A 511 -18.76 -6.72 -3.01
C ASN A 511 -20.10 -6.13 -2.52
N TRP A 512 -20.99 -5.79 -3.45
CA TRP A 512 -22.34 -5.30 -3.17
C TRP A 512 -23.28 -5.60 -4.34
N ILE A 513 -24.58 -5.46 -4.13
CA ILE A 513 -25.60 -5.47 -5.17
C ILE A 513 -26.18 -4.07 -5.31
N THR A 514 -26.39 -3.64 -6.57
CA THR A 514 -27.01 -2.35 -6.92
C THR A 514 -28.27 -2.61 -7.73
N VAL A 515 -29.34 -1.90 -7.42
CA VAL A 515 -30.58 -1.87 -8.20
C VAL A 515 -30.34 -1.08 -9.48
N ASN A 516 -30.79 -1.62 -10.62
CA ASN A 516 -30.66 -1.02 -11.95
C ASN A 516 -31.71 0.09 -12.16
N THR A 517 -31.61 1.15 -11.35
CA THR A 517 -32.55 2.27 -11.38
C THR A 517 -32.39 3.13 -12.63
N THR A 518 -33.41 3.89 -13.01
CA THR A 518 -33.35 4.84 -14.14
C THR A 518 -32.37 6.00 -13.95
N ASP A 519 -31.78 6.15 -12.76
CA ASP A 519 -30.64 7.06 -12.53
C ASP A 519 -29.39 6.58 -13.29
N PHE A 520 -29.26 5.28 -13.51
CA PHE A 520 -28.22 4.70 -14.35
C PHE A 520 -28.63 4.75 -15.83
N ARG A 521 -27.65 4.93 -16.71
CA ARG A 521 -27.87 4.87 -18.16
C ARG A 521 -28.47 3.53 -18.56
N GLY A 522 -29.71 3.56 -19.04
CA GLY A 522 -30.44 2.37 -19.50
C GLY A 522 -31.01 1.50 -18.36
N GLY A 523 -31.12 2.05 -17.14
CA GLY A 523 -31.80 1.37 -16.05
C GLY A 523 -33.31 1.23 -16.27
N THR A 524 -33.90 0.25 -15.61
CA THR A 524 -35.29 -0.21 -15.86
C THR A 524 -36.20 -0.14 -14.64
N VAL A 525 -35.62 0.04 -13.46
CA VAL A 525 -36.37 0.15 -12.20
C VAL A 525 -36.61 1.63 -11.90
N ALA A 526 -37.87 2.04 -11.69
CA ALA A 526 -38.16 3.41 -11.27
C ALA A 526 -37.60 3.65 -9.85
N PRO A 527 -37.09 4.85 -9.50
CA PRO A 527 -36.52 5.10 -8.19
C PRO A 527 -37.46 4.78 -7.01
N GLU A 528 -38.76 4.98 -7.20
CA GLU A 528 -39.82 4.65 -6.23
C GLU A 528 -40.02 3.14 -6.01
N ASP A 529 -39.64 2.29 -6.98
CA ASP A 529 -39.74 0.83 -6.89
C ASP A 529 -38.48 0.19 -6.28
N LYS A 530 -37.42 1.00 -6.05
CA LYS A 530 -36.11 0.53 -5.59
C LYS A 530 -36.20 -0.28 -4.29
N ASP A 531 -36.95 0.20 -3.31
CA ASP A 531 -37.05 -0.47 -1.99
C ASP A 531 -37.73 -1.84 -2.10
N ALA A 532 -38.67 -2.00 -3.02
CA ALA A 532 -39.30 -3.29 -3.28
C ALA A 532 -38.28 -4.30 -3.87
N VAL A 533 -37.44 -3.85 -4.80
CA VAL A 533 -36.36 -4.69 -5.36
C VAL A 533 -35.30 -5.01 -4.30
N ILE A 534 -34.95 -4.07 -3.43
CA ILE A 534 -34.06 -4.32 -2.29
C ILE A 534 -34.63 -5.43 -1.39
N ALA A 535 -35.93 -5.41 -1.08
CA ALA A 535 -36.56 -6.46 -0.28
C ALA A 535 -36.49 -7.85 -0.96
N GLU A 536 -36.66 -7.92 -2.29
CA GLU A 536 -36.45 -9.16 -3.06
C GLU A 536 -35.00 -9.65 -2.97
N ILE A 537 -34.02 -8.74 -3.07
CA ILE A 537 -32.58 -9.05 -2.95
C ILE A 537 -32.25 -9.58 -1.55
N VAL A 538 -32.70 -8.89 -0.49
CA VAL A 538 -32.46 -9.29 0.91
C VAL A 538 -33.03 -10.68 1.16
N THR A 539 -34.26 -10.94 0.70
CA THR A 539 -34.88 -12.28 0.81
C THR A 539 -34.02 -13.36 0.16
N ALA A 540 -33.47 -13.10 -1.03
CA ALA A 540 -32.60 -14.05 -1.72
C ALA A 540 -31.28 -14.29 -0.97
N LEU A 541 -30.67 -13.24 -0.43
CA LEU A 541 -29.42 -13.33 0.35
C LEU A 541 -29.63 -14.09 1.68
N GLU A 542 -30.70 -13.78 2.42
CA GLU A 542 -31.01 -14.42 3.71
C GLU A 542 -31.44 -15.88 3.58
N SER A 543 -31.97 -16.26 2.41
CA SER A 543 -32.36 -17.64 2.10
C SER A 543 -31.19 -18.50 1.60
N LEU A 544 -30.01 -17.91 1.36
CA LEU A 544 -28.86 -18.62 0.82
C LEU A 544 -28.23 -19.53 1.89
N VAL A 545 -28.26 -20.83 1.60
CA VAL A 545 -27.59 -21.87 2.39
C VAL A 545 -26.66 -22.70 1.51
N ASP A 546 -25.63 -23.28 2.12
CA ASP A 546 -24.76 -24.24 1.46
C ASP A 546 -25.40 -25.63 1.34
N GLU A 547 -24.69 -26.58 0.72
CA GLU A 547 -25.12 -27.96 0.51
C GLU A 547 -25.43 -28.72 1.81
N ASN A 548 -24.96 -28.24 2.96
CA ASN A 548 -25.22 -28.81 4.29
C ASN A 548 -26.32 -28.05 5.06
N GLY A 549 -26.92 -27.02 4.46
CA GLY A 549 -27.92 -26.17 5.09
C GLY A 549 -27.35 -25.08 6.00
N ASN A 550 -26.03 -24.85 5.97
CA ASN A 550 -25.41 -23.76 6.74
C ASN A 550 -25.59 -22.42 6.03
N ARG A 551 -25.69 -21.34 6.81
CA ARG A 551 -25.72 -19.98 6.27
C ARG A 551 -24.40 -19.65 5.56
N VAL A 552 -24.50 -19.05 4.38
CA VAL A 552 -23.35 -18.51 3.63
C VAL A 552 -23.07 -17.07 4.03
N LEU A 553 -24.12 -16.31 4.34
CA LEU A 553 -24.06 -14.93 4.78
C LEU A 553 -24.55 -14.85 6.22
N GLU A 554 -23.71 -14.29 7.10
CA GLU A 554 -24.04 -14.13 8.52
C GLU A 554 -24.95 -12.92 8.74
N ARG A 555 -24.80 -11.89 7.90
CA ARG A 555 -25.59 -10.67 7.95
C ARG A 555 -25.72 -10.02 6.58
N VAL A 556 -26.85 -9.37 6.36
CA VAL A 556 -27.13 -8.52 5.19
C VAL A 556 -27.31 -7.08 5.70
N TYR A 557 -26.82 -6.11 4.92
CA TYR A 557 -26.91 -4.69 5.23
C TYR A 557 -27.56 -3.95 4.07
N VAL A 558 -28.66 -3.26 4.32
CA VAL A 558 -29.22 -2.27 3.39
C VAL A 558 -28.56 -0.94 3.66
N ALA A 559 -27.96 -0.33 2.63
CA ALA A 559 -27.09 0.84 2.81
C ALA A 559 -27.81 2.04 3.45
N SER A 560 -29.07 2.27 3.11
CA SER A 560 -29.90 3.35 3.68
C SER A 560 -30.22 3.17 5.17
N GLU A 561 -30.15 1.94 5.68
CA GLU A 561 -30.40 1.60 7.08
C GLU A 561 -29.12 1.64 7.93
N HIS A 562 -27.95 1.72 7.28
CA HIS A 562 -26.63 1.65 7.93
C HIS A 562 -25.68 2.79 7.50
N PRO A 563 -26.08 4.07 7.61
CA PRO A 563 -25.23 5.20 7.24
C PRO A 563 -23.94 5.29 8.07
N GLU A 564 -23.93 4.73 9.29
CA GLU A 564 -22.76 4.69 10.18
C GLU A 564 -21.59 3.88 9.62
N LEU A 565 -21.86 2.96 8.67
CA LEU A 565 -20.82 2.16 8.01
C LEU A 565 -20.17 2.86 6.82
N GLY A 566 -20.66 4.04 6.43
CA GLY A 566 -20.12 4.78 5.28
C GLY A 566 -20.33 4.11 3.92
N ILE A 567 -21.28 3.17 3.84
CA ILE A 567 -21.63 2.40 2.64
C ILE A 567 -22.67 3.10 1.76
N GLY A 568 -22.81 2.62 0.52
CA GLY A 568 -23.69 3.22 -0.47
C GLY A 568 -23.13 4.54 -1.03
N GLY A 569 -23.97 5.58 -1.04
CA GLY A 569 -23.65 6.84 -1.70
C GLY A 569 -23.63 6.73 -3.23
N PRO A 570 -23.13 7.75 -3.94
CA PRO A 570 -23.18 7.83 -5.40
C PRO A 570 -22.44 6.70 -6.12
N ALA A 571 -21.25 6.31 -5.65
CA ALA A 571 -20.43 5.29 -6.29
C ALA A 571 -20.59 3.87 -5.72
N GLY A 572 -21.29 3.72 -4.59
CA GLY A 572 -21.53 2.44 -3.91
C GLY A 572 -22.83 1.74 -4.35
N GLY A 573 -23.11 0.61 -3.71
CA GLY A 573 -24.29 -0.21 -3.93
C GLY A 573 -25.42 0.02 -2.92
N ASP A 574 -26.43 -0.83 -3.02
CA ASP A 574 -27.63 -0.76 -2.18
C ASP A 574 -27.65 -1.82 -1.08
N VAL A 575 -27.13 -3.02 -1.37
CA VAL A 575 -27.13 -4.16 -0.44
C VAL A 575 -25.73 -4.75 -0.33
N TYR A 576 -25.26 -4.88 0.91
CA TYR A 576 -23.96 -5.42 1.31
C TYR A 576 -24.16 -6.60 2.27
N TRP A 577 -23.10 -7.32 2.62
CA TRP A 577 -23.21 -8.50 3.47
C TRP A 577 -21.92 -8.78 4.26
N ALA A 578 -22.05 -9.63 5.27
CA ALA A 578 -20.94 -10.31 5.93
C ALA A 578 -21.00 -11.80 5.55
N GLU A 579 -19.97 -12.32 4.90
CA GLU A 579 -19.89 -13.74 4.60
C GLU A 579 -19.47 -14.55 5.83
N ALA A 580 -19.96 -15.78 5.93
CA ALA A 580 -19.45 -16.75 6.89
C ALA A 580 -17.94 -17.02 6.68
N HIS A 581 -17.27 -17.48 7.72
CA HIS A 581 -15.85 -17.78 7.65
C HIS A 581 -15.54 -18.84 6.57
N GLY A 582 -14.44 -18.68 5.84
CA GLY A 582 -14.07 -19.53 4.70
C GLY A 582 -14.66 -19.13 3.35
N PHE A 583 -15.64 -18.22 3.31
CA PHE A 583 -16.15 -17.62 2.07
C PHE A 583 -15.49 -16.27 1.78
N ARG A 584 -15.21 -16.04 0.50
CA ARG A 584 -15.07 -14.71 -0.11
C ARG A 584 -16.24 -14.45 -1.06
N SER A 585 -16.36 -13.22 -1.56
CA SER A 585 -17.29 -12.89 -2.65
C SER A 585 -16.58 -12.70 -3.99
N GLY A 586 -17.27 -13.00 -5.09
CA GLY A 586 -16.74 -12.90 -6.44
C GLY A 586 -17.78 -12.44 -7.46
N ARG A 587 -17.34 -11.70 -8.49
CA ARG A 587 -18.23 -11.13 -9.53
C ARG A 587 -18.69 -12.10 -10.63
N ALA A 588 -18.40 -13.40 -10.50
CA ALA A 588 -18.74 -14.39 -11.52
C ALA A 588 -20.25 -14.42 -11.77
N HIS A 589 -20.65 -14.34 -13.04
CA HIS A 589 -22.04 -14.42 -13.49
C HIS A 589 -22.32 -15.64 -14.37
N ARG A 590 -21.27 -16.43 -14.68
CA ARG A 590 -21.35 -17.71 -15.38
C ARG A 590 -20.78 -18.79 -14.47
N ALA A 591 -21.66 -19.49 -13.76
CA ALA A 591 -21.29 -20.64 -12.96
C ALA A 591 -22.52 -21.51 -12.68
N ASP A 592 -22.27 -22.77 -12.28
CA ASP A 592 -23.33 -23.75 -12.03
C ASP A 592 -24.18 -23.42 -10.78
N GLY A 593 -23.67 -22.57 -9.88
CA GLY A 593 -24.36 -22.18 -8.66
C GLY A 593 -23.78 -20.93 -8.02
N ALA A 594 -24.57 -20.35 -7.10
CA ALA A 594 -24.24 -19.16 -6.32
C ALA A 594 -23.09 -19.40 -5.31
N ILE A 595 -22.68 -20.66 -5.13
CA ILE A 595 -21.58 -21.07 -4.27
C ILE A 595 -20.62 -21.93 -5.09
N GLY A 596 -19.31 -21.77 -4.86
CA GLY A 596 -18.30 -22.66 -5.42
C GLY A 596 -17.03 -22.75 -4.59
N SER A 597 -16.16 -23.68 -4.95
CA SER A 597 -14.82 -23.79 -4.37
C SER A 597 -13.83 -22.91 -5.11
N ILE A 598 -12.79 -22.46 -4.41
CA ILE A 598 -11.66 -21.72 -4.98
C ILE A 598 -10.35 -22.37 -4.55
N ARG A 599 -9.25 -22.02 -5.24
CA ARG A 599 -7.91 -22.24 -4.68
C ARG A 599 -7.84 -21.52 -3.33
N LEU A 600 -7.25 -22.19 -2.34
CA LEU A 600 -7.00 -21.62 -1.03
C LEU A 600 -6.30 -20.26 -1.16
N TRP A 601 -6.88 -19.23 -0.55
CA TRP A 601 -6.43 -17.84 -0.70
C TRP A 601 -6.79 -17.03 0.54
N ALA A 602 -6.03 -15.98 0.86
CA ALA A 602 -6.42 -15.04 1.90
C ALA A 602 -7.03 -13.80 1.25
N THR A 603 -8.16 -13.32 1.78
CA THR A 603 -8.90 -12.18 1.24
C THR A 603 -9.23 -11.15 2.30
N HIS A 604 -9.41 -9.94 1.83
CA HIS A 604 -10.08 -8.84 2.51
C HIS A 604 -11.38 -8.53 1.74
N SER A 605 -12.00 -7.36 1.94
CA SER A 605 -13.34 -6.94 1.44
C SER A 605 -14.55 -7.34 2.31
N HIS A 606 -14.32 -8.08 3.38
CA HIS A 606 -15.37 -8.50 4.31
C HIS A 606 -15.97 -7.32 5.09
N ALA A 607 -17.00 -7.60 5.90
CA ALA A 607 -17.62 -6.58 6.75
C ALA A 607 -16.58 -5.83 7.60
N SER A 608 -16.67 -4.49 7.62
CA SER A 608 -15.72 -3.66 8.38
C SER A 608 -15.76 -3.90 9.89
N THR A 609 -16.86 -4.47 10.39
CA THR A 609 -17.07 -4.85 11.78
C THR A 609 -16.40 -6.17 12.17
N GLU A 610 -15.88 -6.92 11.20
CA GLU A 610 -15.18 -8.19 11.43
C GLU A 610 -13.82 -7.92 12.12
N PRO A 611 -13.52 -8.55 13.27
CA PRO A 611 -12.24 -8.36 13.96
C PRO A 611 -10.99 -8.63 13.10
N LEU A 612 -11.06 -9.57 12.15
CA LEU A 612 -9.95 -9.85 11.23
C LEU A 612 -9.78 -8.80 10.13
N MET A 613 -10.77 -7.93 9.91
CA MET A 613 -10.69 -6.78 8.98
C MET A 613 -10.28 -5.48 9.65
N GLN A 614 -10.25 -5.44 10.98
CA GLN A 614 -9.76 -4.28 11.72
C GLN A 614 -8.31 -3.99 11.34
N THR A 615 -7.89 -2.76 11.60
CA THR A 615 -6.53 -2.31 11.37
C THR A 615 -5.98 -1.53 12.57
N VAL A 616 -4.87 -0.82 12.39
CA VAL A 616 -4.13 -0.13 13.45
C VAL A 616 -4.21 1.38 13.30
N THR A 617 -4.13 2.09 14.42
CA THR A 617 -3.81 3.51 14.50
C THR A 617 -3.01 3.72 15.76
N CYS A 618 -1.72 4.01 15.57
CA CYS A 618 -0.77 4.28 16.63
C CYS A 618 0.07 5.51 16.29
N ALA A 619 0.43 6.28 17.29
CA ALA A 619 1.39 7.37 17.19
C ALA A 619 2.62 7.08 18.07
N TRP A 620 3.81 7.27 17.51
CA TRP A 620 5.09 7.07 18.22
C TRP A 620 6.03 8.25 17.95
N GLY A 621 6.85 8.64 18.93
CA GLY A 621 7.69 9.84 18.83
C GLY A 621 6.89 11.13 18.96
N GLY A 622 7.48 12.30 18.65
CA GLY A 622 6.76 13.58 18.62
C GLY A 622 6.03 13.99 19.91
N GLY A 623 6.52 13.52 21.06
CA GLY A 623 5.91 13.75 22.37
C GLY A 623 4.72 12.85 22.73
N PHE A 624 4.41 11.81 21.93
CA PHE A 624 3.46 10.78 22.33
C PHE A 624 4.11 9.80 23.33
N GLU A 625 3.38 9.47 24.38
CA GLU A 625 3.74 8.45 25.37
C GLU A 625 2.86 7.22 25.23
N ALA A 626 3.24 6.13 25.90
CA ALA A 626 2.49 4.89 25.92
C ALA A 626 1.07 5.12 26.45
N ASN A 627 0.08 4.92 25.59
CA ASN A 627 -1.33 5.12 25.93
C ASN A 627 -2.22 4.22 25.07
N ARG A 628 -3.37 3.80 25.61
CA ARG A 628 -4.36 3.01 24.88
C ARG A 628 -5.76 3.56 25.07
N ILE A 629 -6.37 3.95 23.95
CA ILE A 629 -7.74 4.45 23.92
C ILE A 629 -8.68 3.43 23.26
N PRO A 630 -10.01 3.58 23.40
CA PRO A 630 -10.98 2.74 22.72
C PRO A 630 -10.80 2.67 21.19
N MET A 631 -11.49 1.72 20.57
CA MET A 631 -11.49 1.54 19.13
C MET A 631 -11.89 2.81 18.40
N SER A 632 -11.22 3.11 17.29
CA SER A 632 -11.50 4.27 16.42
C SER A 632 -11.95 3.82 15.03
N ARG A 633 -12.14 4.80 14.14
CA ARG A 633 -12.46 4.59 12.71
C ARG A 633 -11.31 5.10 11.86
N GLN A 634 -11.12 4.53 10.67
CA GLN A 634 -10.10 5.03 9.74
C GLN A 634 -10.24 6.52 9.40
N ILE A 635 -11.48 7.00 9.32
CA ILE A 635 -11.77 8.40 9.02
C ILE A 635 -11.28 9.38 10.10
N ASP A 636 -10.95 8.88 11.30
CA ASP A 636 -10.44 9.70 12.41
C ASP A 636 -8.94 10.03 12.24
N VAL A 637 -8.23 9.39 11.29
CA VAL A 637 -6.78 9.56 11.08
C VAL A 637 -6.44 10.94 10.51
N ALA A 638 -7.01 11.34 9.36
CA ALA A 638 -6.72 12.64 8.76
C ALA A 638 -6.93 13.84 9.71
N PRO A 639 -8.06 13.96 10.44
CA PRO A 639 -8.23 15.06 11.39
C PRO A 639 -7.26 14.98 12.58
N THR A 640 -6.87 13.78 13.02
CA THR A 640 -5.86 13.60 14.10
C THR A 640 -4.49 14.13 13.67
N VAL A 641 -4.03 13.76 12.48
CA VAL A 641 -2.74 14.22 11.94
C VAL A 641 -2.77 15.72 11.65
N ALA A 642 -3.89 16.23 11.12
CA ALA A 642 -4.05 17.66 10.86
C ALA A 642 -3.97 18.48 12.16
N GLU A 643 -4.67 18.05 13.22
CA GLU A 643 -4.62 18.73 14.52
C GLU A 643 -3.21 18.68 15.13
N TYR A 644 -2.51 17.54 15.03
CA TYR A 644 -1.13 17.41 15.51
C TYR A 644 -0.17 18.41 14.82
N LEU A 645 -0.38 18.65 13.53
CA LEU A 645 0.41 19.61 12.73
C LEU A 645 -0.08 21.06 12.86
N GLY A 646 -1.18 21.31 13.58
CA GLY A 646 -1.77 22.64 13.70
C GLY A 646 -2.39 23.17 12.40
N VAL A 647 -2.85 22.28 11.51
CA VAL A 647 -3.48 22.64 10.23
C VAL A 647 -4.96 22.24 10.21
N PRO A 648 -5.80 22.86 9.35
CA PRO A 648 -7.17 22.42 9.18
C PRO A 648 -7.26 20.96 8.69
N ALA A 649 -8.22 20.21 9.20
CA ALA A 649 -8.59 18.92 8.61
C ALA A 649 -9.09 19.12 7.16
N PRO A 650 -9.06 18.06 6.32
CA PRO A 650 -9.64 18.13 4.99
C PRO A 650 -11.07 18.65 4.99
N ALA A 651 -11.43 19.49 4.03
CA ALA A 651 -12.70 20.22 4.02
C ALA A 651 -13.95 19.32 4.08
N GLN A 652 -13.90 18.11 3.53
CA GLN A 652 -15.01 17.15 3.56
C GLN A 652 -14.99 16.24 4.79
N SER A 653 -13.93 16.28 5.61
CA SER A 653 -13.72 15.37 6.72
C SER A 653 -14.90 15.36 7.69
N VAL A 654 -15.32 14.15 8.07
CA VAL A 654 -16.36 13.91 9.09
C VAL A 654 -15.84 13.03 10.25
N GLY A 655 -14.56 12.66 10.20
CA GLY A 655 -13.87 12.01 11.29
C GLY A 655 -13.72 12.94 12.49
N THR A 656 -13.38 12.36 13.63
CA THR A 656 -13.12 13.08 14.86
C THR A 656 -11.65 12.90 15.22
N SER A 657 -10.96 13.99 15.54
CA SER A 657 -9.57 13.87 15.98
C SER A 657 -9.49 13.08 17.28
N LEU A 658 -8.48 12.22 17.34
CA LEU A 658 -8.12 11.40 18.49
C LEU A 658 -6.99 12.04 19.31
N LEU A 659 -6.45 13.19 18.89
CA LEU A 659 -5.20 13.73 19.41
C LEU A 659 -5.22 13.93 20.92
N ASP A 660 -6.24 14.59 21.45
CA ASP A 660 -6.40 14.84 22.89
C ASP A 660 -6.41 13.54 23.70
N ALA A 661 -7.15 12.55 23.21
CA ALA A 661 -7.25 11.25 23.85
C ALA A 661 -5.92 10.47 23.78
N LEU A 662 -5.19 10.58 22.67
CA LEU A 662 -3.90 9.91 22.46
C LEU A 662 -2.77 10.54 23.29
N LYS A 663 -2.70 11.88 23.38
CA LYS A 663 -1.59 12.57 24.05
C LYS A 663 -1.62 12.59 25.57
N THR A 664 -2.76 12.27 26.20
CA THR A 664 -2.94 12.32 27.67
C THR A 664 -2.22 13.51 28.32
N ILE A 665 -2.81 14.70 28.29
CA ILE A 665 -2.33 15.76 29.18
C ILE A 665 -2.66 15.29 30.60
N ASN A 666 -1.65 14.85 31.35
CA ASN A 666 -1.81 14.72 32.80
C ASN A 666 -2.18 16.12 33.32
N GLU A 667 -3.44 16.31 33.71
CA GLU A 667 -3.89 17.50 34.45
C GLU A 667 -3.13 17.67 35.77
#